data_AF-A0A2E5XIX4-F1
#
_entry.id   AF-A0A2E5XIX4-F1
#
_cell.length_a   1.000
_cell.length_b   1.000
_cell.length_c   1.000
_cell.angle_alpha   90.00
_cell.angle_beta   90.00
_cell.angle_gamma   90.00
#
_symmetry.space_group_name_H-M   'P 1'
#
loop_
_entity.id
_entity.type
_entity.pdbx_description
1 polymer ?
#
loop_
_entity_poly.entity_id
_entity_poly.type
_entity_poly.pdbx_seq_one_letter_code
_entity_poly.pdbx_strand_id
1 'polypeptide(L)'
;MGPSSRRRDPALIVYRVELAAGDHCLSAHCYCAMNSFFALAACVLLSFFPLPGTATPAPAGAGRMLQQLESESWIQQAEALHYLGEHRVELATDSVRSLLNNEKAHPWIRGQALVSLAQIKNGVDAGSFGTWVAHDQKSLRVAAARVLESHGGNSAQTWIEILLEDPDPLVRCQAAAALARRNGKAAWPVVGPLTSAPLPDLVRPASRALAFTGNDAALARLGTLLTNPELMRESLRGVSDIQNPSLIPLLLSLLPGLEETDLNYGAVLTSLQNQEWKEVITGLTTFIKSGDEKKVRTGARLMTVLTRSPELGRPLREALASARETKTIEAGLIALGSAAMIPDEHHEFFSANLEHQESSIRSLSIRCLAHCKDINHYEVLRDSLDDKDPEVVRAALSALKRQPAVNAPQGRLVAYLEAPLSSSEETVRSLAYEVLAHAGSEADFRPAMAALQDLLTGTDDILRSAAARALGSLAPEDQIGEVVSAQGYVAHWMVIGTFLNDKEHKAFHEVHEPEKEIDFDKSYKATYIWLLEGRSDKPIERDVTWGEGIVDSTEGKLFMSAQLPPPGSFAVGYAVADIHVDADREVKLDIDGDDAFRVWLNGEQISEKIAPYQHRKDCIVEDRNLTVKLVAGTNRFIVKSANVDYRWWVRLRLTDSNGIPIPFRKP
;
A
#
# COMPACT_ATOMS: atom_id res chain seq x y z
N MET A 1 5.94 21.65 54.52
CA MET A 1 6.72 22.48 53.59
C MET A 1 7.64 21.53 52.83
N GLY A 2 7.22 20.82 51.78
CA GLY A 2 6.82 21.31 50.47
C GLY A 2 7.96 21.02 49.49
N PRO A 3 8.03 19.83 48.85
CA PRO A 3 9.04 19.53 47.83
C PRO A 3 8.59 20.07 46.46
N SER A 4 9.52 20.71 45.75
CA SER A 4 9.29 21.37 44.47
C SER A 4 9.10 20.36 43.33
N SER A 5 8.00 20.56 42.59
CA SER A 5 7.62 19.80 41.40
C SER A 5 8.46 20.21 40.19
N ARG A 6 9.21 19.26 39.62
CA ARG A 6 9.79 19.37 38.28
C ARG A 6 8.69 19.33 37.22
N ARG A 7 8.69 20.35 36.34
CA ARG A 7 7.85 20.41 35.13
C ARG A 7 8.27 19.31 34.15
N ARG A 8 7.28 18.64 33.56
CA ARG A 8 7.43 17.73 32.42
C ARG A 8 7.32 18.55 31.13
N ASP A 9 8.33 18.45 30.26
CA ASP A 9 8.23 18.80 28.85
C ASP A 9 7.46 17.69 28.11
N PRO A 10 6.52 18.01 27.20
CA PRO A 10 5.96 17.03 26.27
C PRO A 10 6.86 16.88 25.04
N ALA A 11 7.30 15.65 24.82
CA ALA A 11 8.14 15.21 23.71
C ALA A 11 7.44 15.34 22.35
N LEU A 12 8.23 15.73 21.34
CA LEU A 12 7.96 15.59 19.91
C LEU A 12 7.66 14.13 19.58
N ILE A 13 6.47 13.84 19.06
CA ILE A 13 6.16 12.56 18.39
C ILE A 13 6.43 12.76 16.90
N VAL A 14 7.55 12.20 16.44
CA VAL A 14 7.89 12.05 15.02
C VAL A 14 7.22 10.77 14.53
N TYR A 15 6.23 10.88 13.64
CA TYR A 15 5.68 9.73 12.93
C TYR A 15 6.67 9.28 11.86
N ARG A 16 7.40 8.19 12.18
CA ARG A 16 8.16 7.39 11.22
C ARG A 16 7.19 6.37 10.62
N VAL A 17 6.86 6.51 9.34
CA VAL A 17 6.06 5.50 8.62
C VAL A 17 7.01 4.39 8.19
N GLU A 18 7.05 3.31 8.97
CA GLU A 18 7.60 2.03 8.55
C GLU A 18 6.55 1.29 7.70
N LEU A 19 6.90 1.03 6.44
CA LEU A 19 6.16 0.14 5.56
C LEU A 19 6.45 -1.31 5.98
N ALA A 20 5.50 -1.94 6.64
CA ALA A 20 5.48 -3.39 6.83
C ALA A 20 4.37 -3.98 5.96
N ALA A 21 4.79 -4.81 5.00
CA ALA A 21 3.94 -5.68 4.22
C ALA A 21 3.43 -6.84 5.09
N GLY A 22 2.17 -7.22 4.89
CA GLY A 22 1.55 -8.39 5.50
C GLY A 22 0.30 -8.77 4.70
N ASP A 23 0.44 -9.83 3.91
CA ASP A 23 -0.62 -10.46 3.12
C ASP A 23 -1.71 -11.07 4.02
N HIS A 24 -2.97 -10.81 3.68
CA HIS A 24 -4.07 -11.78 3.78
C HIS A 24 -5.22 -11.38 2.84
N CYS A 25 -5.25 -12.04 1.67
CA CYS A 25 -6.48 -12.38 0.94
C CYS A 25 -7.29 -13.39 1.80
N LEU A 26 -8.63 -13.44 1.90
CA LEU A 26 -9.65 -13.52 0.86
C LEU A 26 -11.06 -13.38 1.50
N SER A 27 -12.03 -13.03 0.65
CA SER A 27 -13.48 -13.29 0.76
C SER A 27 -14.36 -12.36 1.62
N ALA A 28 -15.00 -11.40 0.97
CA ALA A 28 -16.41 -10.99 1.18
C ALA A 28 -16.78 -9.91 0.16
N HIS A 29 -17.01 -10.31 -1.09
CA HIS A 29 -17.72 -9.50 -2.09
C HIS A 29 -18.88 -10.31 -2.62
N CYS A 30 -19.98 -10.25 -1.89
CA CYS A 30 -21.35 -10.48 -2.37
C CYS A 30 -22.26 -10.11 -1.20
N TYR A 31 -23.22 -9.21 -1.42
CA TYR A 31 -24.12 -8.54 -0.46
C TYR A 31 -23.80 -7.08 -0.09
N CYS A 32 -23.69 -6.20 -1.09
CA CYS A 32 -24.06 -4.78 -0.91
C CYS A 32 -24.44 -4.07 -2.22
N ALA A 33 -24.96 -4.83 -3.19
CA ALA A 33 -25.44 -4.32 -4.47
C ALA A 33 -26.91 -4.73 -4.67
N MET A 34 -27.76 -4.48 -3.68
CA MET A 34 -29.23 -4.65 -3.79
C MET A 34 -29.93 -4.00 -2.59
N ASN A 35 -29.68 -2.71 -2.33
CA ASN A 35 -30.57 -1.90 -1.48
C ASN A 35 -30.53 -0.39 -1.75
N SER A 36 -29.77 0.07 -2.75
CA SER A 36 -29.66 1.50 -3.07
C SER A 36 -30.61 1.96 -4.20
N PHE A 37 -31.42 1.07 -4.77
CA PHE A 37 -32.30 1.40 -5.91
C PHE A 37 -33.75 1.74 -5.54
N PHE A 38 -34.19 1.53 -4.28
CA PHE A 38 -35.53 1.92 -3.83
C PHE A 38 -35.58 3.20 -2.98
N ALA A 39 -34.43 3.78 -2.61
CA ALA A 39 -34.38 5.06 -1.88
C ALA A 39 -34.33 6.30 -2.81
N LEU A 40 -34.09 6.12 -4.12
CA LEU A 40 -33.95 7.22 -5.07
C LEU A 40 -35.29 7.71 -5.69
N ALA A 41 -36.38 6.95 -5.54
CA ALA A 41 -37.68 7.31 -6.14
C ALA A 41 -38.63 8.07 -5.18
N ALA A 42 -38.32 8.16 -3.89
CA ALA A 42 -39.13 8.91 -2.92
C ALA A 42 -38.61 10.33 -2.63
N CYS A 43 -37.36 10.65 -2.96
CA CYS A 43 -36.76 11.97 -2.72
C CYS A 43 -36.88 12.96 -3.89
N VAL A 44 -37.42 12.55 -5.05
CA VAL A 44 -37.51 13.40 -6.26
C VAL A 44 -38.88 14.09 -6.40
N LEU A 45 -39.84 13.86 -5.49
CA LEU A 45 -41.19 14.46 -5.57
C LEU A 45 -41.58 15.39 -4.39
N LEU A 46 -40.63 15.79 -3.54
CA LEU A 46 -40.88 16.80 -2.49
C LEU A 46 -39.99 18.05 -2.58
N SER A 47 -39.32 18.26 -3.72
CA SER A 47 -38.46 19.44 -3.97
C SER A 47 -39.18 20.61 -4.68
N PHE A 48 -40.50 20.58 -4.81
CA PHE A 48 -41.27 21.72 -5.30
C PHE A 48 -42.13 22.30 -4.17
N PHE A 49 -41.70 23.48 -3.72
CA PHE A 49 -42.24 24.40 -2.69
C PHE A 49 -41.43 24.43 -1.37
N PRO A 50 -40.56 25.43 -1.18
CA PRO A 50 -40.06 25.74 0.16
C PRO A 50 -41.22 26.31 0.99
N LEU A 51 -41.49 25.68 2.13
CA LEU A 51 -42.23 26.33 3.20
C LEU A 51 -41.39 27.52 3.72
N PRO A 52 -41.97 28.70 3.94
CA PRO A 52 -41.23 29.83 4.47
C PRO A 52 -40.91 29.59 5.95
N GLY A 53 -39.62 29.47 6.29
CA GLY A 53 -39.17 29.70 7.67
C GLY A 53 -38.15 28.75 8.31
N THR A 54 -37.61 27.73 7.63
CA THR A 54 -36.58 26.87 8.26
C THR A 54 -35.18 27.26 7.80
N ALA A 55 -34.44 27.95 8.68
CA ALA A 55 -33.03 28.30 8.49
C ALA A 55 -32.18 27.05 8.25
N THR A 56 -31.27 27.11 7.28
CA THR A 56 -30.26 26.07 7.05
C THR A 56 -29.46 25.81 8.33
N PRO A 57 -29.20 24.54 8.71
CA PRO A 57 -28.41 24.25 9.90
C PRO A 57 -27.00 24.85 9.76
N ALA A 58 -26.51 25.46 10.84
CA ALA A 58 -25.21 26.14 10.83
C ALA A 58 -24.07 25.15 10.51
N PRO A 59 -23.04 25.57 9.76
CA PRO A 59 -21.89 24.73 9.44
C PRO A 59 -21.15 24.26 10.70
N ALA A 60 -20.59 23.05 10.66
CA ALA A 60 -19.92 22.43 11.78
C ALA A 60 -18.74 23.28 12.28
N GLY A 61 -18.80 23.74 13.53
CA GLY A 61 -17.79 24.63 14.12
C GLY A 61 -18.22 26.09 14.27
N ALA A 62 -19.34 26.51 13.65
CA ALA A 62 -19.86 27.87 13.77
C ALA A 62 -20.07 28.32 15.22
N GLY A 63 -20.56 27.43 16.10
CA GLY A 63 -20.72 27.73 17.53
C GLY A 63 -19.41 28.04 18.26
N ARG A 64 -18.32 27.32 17.93
CA ARG A 64 -16.99 27.59 18.49
C ARG A 64 -16.42 28.91 17.96
N MET A 65 -16.64 29.21 16.68
CA MET A 65 -16.17 30.47 16.07
C MET A 65 -16.91 31.68 16.64
N LEU A 66 -18.21 31.55 16.93
CA LEU A 66 -18.97 32.59 17.65
C LEU A 66 -18.38 32.86 19.04
N GLN A 67 -18.01 31.81 19.79
CA GLN A 67 -17.36 31.97 21.08
C GLN A 67 -15.96 32.61 20.96
N GLN A 68 -15.17 32.24 19.94
CA GLN A 68 -13.86 32.84 19.70
C GLN A 68 -13.94 34.31 19.30
N LEU A 69 -15.04 34.75 18.69
CA LEU A 69 -15.28 36.14 18.36
C LEU A 69 -15.41 37.03 19.62
N GLU A 70 -15.88 36.47 20.72
CA GLU A 70 -16.01 37.13 22.03
C GLU A 70 -14.70 37.15 22.83
N SER A 71 -13.65 36.47 22.35
CA SER A 71 -12.36 36.43 23.03
C SER A 71 -11.65 37.79 22.99
N GLU A 72 -10.74 38.03 23.94
CA GLU A 72 -9.85 39.21 23.92
C GLU A 72 -8.68 39.07 22.92
N SER A 73 -8.47 37.87 22.37
CA SER A 73 -7.36 37.58 21.46
C SER A 73 -7.72 37.98 20.04
N TRP A 74 -7.04 39.01 19.52
CA TRP A 74 -7.23 39.46 18.14
C TRP A 74 -6.93 38.36 17.10
N ILE A 75 -6.06 37.39 17.41
CA ILE A 75 -5.79 36.25 16.53
C ILE A 75 -7.01 35.32 16.44
N GLN A 76 -7.62 35.00 17.58
CA GLN A 76 -8.83 34.17 17.63
C GLN A 76 -10.02 34.88 17.00
N GLN A 77 -10.16 36.19 17.23
CA GLN A 77 -11.16 37.01 16.55
C GLN A 77 -10.94 37.01 15.03
N ALA A 78 -9.71 37.10 14.54
CA ALA A 78 -9.42 37.09 13.11
C ALA A 78 -9.74 35.74 12.46
N GLU A 79 -9.39 34.64 13.11
CA GLU A 79 -9.74 33.27 12.68
C GLU A 79 -11.28 33.11 12.60
N ALA A 80 -11.98 33.52 13.67
CA ALA A 80 -13.43 33.48 13.72
C ALA A 80 -14.07 34.32 12.60
N LEU A 81 -13.62 35.57 12.42
CA LEU A 81 -14.13 36.46 11.38
C LEU A 81 -13.93 35.89 9.98
N HIS A 82 -12.77 35.29 9.72
CA HIS A 82 -12.48 34.65 8.43
C HIS A 82 -13.41 33.47 8.18
N TYR A 83 -13.52 32.53 9.13
CA TYR A 83 -14.37 31.35 9.00
C TYR A 83 -15.84 31.72 8.83
N LEU A 84 -16.36 32.59 9.71
CA LEU A 84 -17.78 32.98 9.72
C LEU A 84 -18.16 33.73 8.44
N GLY A 85 -17.23 34.54 7.91
CA GLY A 85 -17.37 35.24 6.64
C GLY A 85 -17.42 34.30 5.45
N GLU A 86 -16.40 33.43 5.32
CA GLU A 86 -16.26 32.46 4.23
C GLU A 86 -17.46 31.51 4.14
N HIS A 87 -17.95 31.02 5.29
CA HIS A 87 -19.08 30.09 5.39
C HIS A 87 -20.45 30.80 5.46
N ARG A 88 -20.48 32.13 5.35
CA ARG A 88 -21.69 32.97 5.35
C ARG A 88 -22.65 32.68 6.52
N VAL A 89 -22.10 32.64 7.73
CA VAL A 89 -22.88 32.30 8.93
C VAL A 89 -23.76 33.48 9.34
N GLU A 90 -25.04 33.47 8.93
CA GLU A 90 -25.98 34.57 9.19
C GLU A 90 -26.15 34.90 10.68
N LEU A 91 -26.13 33.89 11.56
CA LEU A 91 -26.22 34.05 13.02
C LEU A 91 -25.12 34.95 13.61
N ALA A 92 -23.97 35.06 12.94
CA ALA A 92 -22.86 35.91 13.38
C ALA A 92 -23.03 37.40 13.04
N THR A 93 -24.03 37.75 12.22
CA THR A 93 -24.18 39.09 11.64
C THR A 93 -24.15 40.21 12.68
N ASP A 94 -24.87 40.06 13.79
CA ASP A 94 -24.96 41.11 14.81
C ASP A 94 -23.71 41.16 15.70
N SER A 95 -23.12 40.01 16.03
CA SER A 95 -21.84 39.95 16.76
C SER A 95 -20.70 40.56 15.94
N VAL A 96 -20.63 40.27 14.64
CA VAL A 96 -19.64 40.87 13.72
C VAL A 96 -19.87 42.37 13.58
N ARG A 97 -21.13 42.81 13.47
CA ARG A 97 -21.47 44.25 13.41
C ARG A 97 -21.10 44.99 14.69
N SER A 98 -21.33 44.36 15.84
CA SER A 98 -20.94 44.90 17.15
C SER A 98 -19.43 45.11 17.22
N LEU A 99 -18.65 44.12 16.77
CA LEU A 99 -17.18 44.20 16.73
C LEU A 99 -16.68 45.28 15.75
N LEU A 100 -17.32 45.43 14.58
CA LEU A 100 -17.01 46.50 13.62
C LEU A 100 -17.18 47.91 14.22
N ASN A 101 -18.25 48.10 14.99
CA ASN A 101 -18.60 49.39 15.60
C ASN A 101 -17.89 49.64 16.94
N ASN A 102 -17.17 48.66 17.48
CA ASN A 102 -16.45 48.82 18.74
C ASN A 102 -15.18 49.67 18.55
N GLU A 103 -15.23 50.94 18.95
CA GLU A 103 -14.09 51.87 18.85
C GLU A 103 -12.85 51.45 19.64
N LYS A 104 -13.02 50.63 20.69
CA LYS A 104 -11.92 50.10 21.50
C LYS A 104 -11.22 48.91 20.85
N ALA A 105 -11.85 48.27 19.87
CA ALA A 105 -11.26 47.14 19.16
C ALA A 105 -10.14 47.60 18.22
N HIS A 106 -9.14 46.73 18.02
CA HIS A 106 -8.02 47.03 17.15
C HIS A 106 -8.50 47.39 15.72
N PRO A 107 -8.05 48.50 15.10
CA PRO A 107 -8.57 48.95 13.80
C PRO A 107 -8.50 47.91 12.68
N TRP A 108 -7.49 47.04 12.69
CA TRP A 108 -7.37 45.95 11.72
C TRP A 108 -8.47 44.87 11.91
N ILE A 109 -8.84 44.55 13.15
CA ILE A 109 -9.92 43.59 13.45
C ILE A 109 -11.27 44.16 13.03
N ARG A 110 -11.51 45.46 13.30
CA ARG A 110 -12.68 46.17 12.78
C ARG A 110 -12.75 46.08 11.26
N GLY A 111 -11.61 46.24 10.58
CA GLY A 111 -11.49 46.02 9.14
C GLY A 111 -11.85 44.59 8.70
N GLN A 112 -11.36 43.56 9.39
CA GLN A 112 -11.76 42.17 9.08
C GLN A 112 -13.25 41.92 9.35
N ALA A 113 -13.83 42.57 10.37
CA ALA A 113 -15.25 42.50 10.65
C ALA A 113 -16.08 43.12 9.51
N LEU A 114 -15.62 44.22 8.92
CA LEU A 114 -16.24 44.80 7.71
C LEU A 114 -16.22 43.81 6.54
N VAL A 115 -15.08 43.16 6.28
CA VAL A 115 -14.94 42.15 5.22
C VAL A 115 -15.86 40.95 5.47
N SER A 116 -15.82 40.40 6.68
CA SER A 116 -16.65 39.25 7.08
C SER A 116 -18.14 39.57 6.96
N LEU A 117 -18.57 40.76 7.39
CA LEU A 117 -19.97 41.20 7.27
C LEU A 117 -20.42 41.30 5.81
N ALA A 118 -19.57 41.80 4.93
CA ALA A 118 -19.86 41.88 3.49
C ALA A 118 -19.95 40.49 2.85
N GLN A 119 -19.14 39.53 3.30
CA GLN A 119 -19.21 38.13 2.85
C GLN A 119 -20.50 37.44 3.31
N ILE A 120 -20.87 37.58 4.59
CA ILE A 120 -22.10 37.00 5.16
C ILE A 120 -23.33 37.55 4.42
N LYS A 121 -23.38 38.87 4.20
CA LYS A 121 -24.50 39.52 3.51
C LYS A 121 -24.44 39.40 1.98
N ASN A 122 -23.34 38.87 1.44
CA ASN A 122 -23.05 38.82 0.01
C ASN A 122 -23.24 40.17 -0.71
N GLY A 123 -22.74 41.26 -0.12
CA GLY A 123 -22.93 42.60 -0.65
C GLY A 123 -22.64 43.70 0.37
N VAL A 124 -22.70 44.95 -0.10
CA VAL A 124 -22.56 46.15 0.73
C VAL A 124 -23.84 46.96 0.74
N ASP A 125 -24.13 47.58 1.89
CA ASP A 125 -25.18 48.60 1.98
C ASP A 125 -24.64 49.92 1.43
N ALA A 126 -25.12 50.30 0.25
CA ALA A 126 -24.62 51.48 -0.45
C ALA A 126 -24.89 52.80 0.29
N GLY A 127 -25.92 52.86 1.15
CA GLY A 127 -26.24 54.07 1.92
C GLY A 127 -25.22 54.36 3.01
N SER A 128 -24.61 53.32 3.60
CA SER A 128 -23.66 53.45 4.71
C SER A 128 -22.20 53.19 4.32
N PHE A 129 -21.94 52.49 3.20
CA PHE A 129 -20.59 52.04 2.87
C PHE A 129 -19.59 53.17 2.61
N GLY A 130 -20.05 54.32 2.10
CA GLY A 130 -19.21 55.49 1.86
C GLY A 130 -18.49 56.00 3.12
N THR A 131 -19.06 55.75 4.32
CA THR A 131 -18.42 56.12 5.60
C THR A 131 -17.11 55.34 5.83
N TRP A 132 -17.01 54.10 5.36
CA TRP A 132 -15.81 53.27 5.48
C TRP A 132 -14.74 53.64 4.45
N VAL A 133 -15.17 54.08 3.28
CA VAL A 133 -14.30 54.58 2.19
C VAL A 133 -13.56 55.85 2.62
N ALA A 134 -14.27 56.77 3.29
CA ALA A 134 -13.73 58.06 3.76
C ALA A 134 -13.28 58.05 5.24
N HIS A 135 -13.14 56.87 5.86
CA HIS A 135 -12.87 56.77 7.30
C HIS A 135 -11.44 57.22 7.66
N ASP A 136 -11.25 57.89 8.81
CA ASP A 136 -9.95 58.42 9.25
C ASP A 136 -8.86 57.32 9.39
N GLN A 137 -9.26 56.16 9.92
CA GLN A 137 -8.41 54.99 10.09
C GLN A 137 -8.08 54.28 8.77
N LYS A 138 -6.79 54.23 8.43
CA LYS A 138 -6.23 53.49 7.27
C LYS A 138 -6.75 52.04 7.17
N SER A 139 -6.74 51.28 8.26
CA SER A 139 -7.12 49.85 8.25
C SER A 139 -8.55 49.61 7.77
N LEU A 140 -9.47 50.55 8.06
CA LEU A 140 -10.86 50.48 7.62
C LEU A 140 -10.99 50.84 6.13
N ARG A 141 -10.22 51.82 5.64
CA ARG A 141 -10.18 52.13 4.20
C ARG A 141 -9.57 50.99 3.38
N VAL A 142 -8.53 50.33 3.89
CA VAL A 142 -7.97 49.10 3.28
C VAL A 142 -9.01 47.98 3.23
N ALA A 143 -9.75 47.77 4.32
CA ALA A 143 -10.83 46.79 4.36
C ALA A 143 -11.96 47.15 3.38
N ALA A 144 -12.33 48.43 3.27
CA ALA A 144 -13.31 48.91 2.31
C ALA A 144 -12.86 48.58 0.87
N ALA A 145 -11.60 48.86 0.52
CA ALA A 145 -11.04 48.49 -0.79
C ALA A 145 -11.14 46.98 -1.07
N ARG A 146 -10.80 46.12 -0.09
CA ARG A 146 -10.94 44.66 -0.21
C ARG A 146 -12.39 44.20 -0.39
N VAL A 147 -13.33 44.86 0.28
CA VAL A 147 -14.76 44.57 0.12
C VAL A 147 -15.23 44.95 -1.28
N LEU A 148 -14.75 46.08 -1.83
CA LEU A 148 -15.11 46.51 -3.18
C LEU A 148 -14.63 45.56 -4.28
N GLU A 149 -13.53 44.86 -4.05
CA GLU A 149 -13.04 43.81 -4.95
C GLU A 149 -14.10 42.70 -5.13
N SER A 150 -14.68 42.19 -4.04
CA SER A 150 -15.55 41.00 -4.10
C SER A 150 -17.05 41.29 -4.03
N HIS A 151 -17.47 42.42 -3.44
CA HIS A 151 -18.85 42.66 -3.03
C HIS A 151 -19.36 44.09 -3.31
N GLY A 152 -18.65 44.90 -4.11
CA GLY A 152 -18.96 46.33 -4.27
C GLY A 152 -20.22 46.71 -5.07
N GLY A 153 -20.83 45.77 -5.82
CA GLY A 153 -22.02 46.04 -6.63
C GLY A 153 -21.83 47.13 -7.71
N ASN A 154 -22.92 47.78 -8.12
CA ASN A 154 -22.89 48.79 -9.19
C ASN A 154 -22.17 50.09 -8.78
N SER A 155 -22.26 50.48 -7.51
CA SER A 155 -21.64 51.70 -6.96
C SER A 155 -20.14 51.56 -6.69
N ALA A 156 -19.57 50.36 -6.88
CA ALA A 156 -18.15 50.10 -6.61
C ALA A 156 -17.20 51.03 -7.36
N GLN A 157 -17.53 51.42 -8.60
CA GLN A 157 -16.65 52.21 -9.46
C GLN A 157 -16.29 53.55 -8.81
N THR A 158 -17.29 54.29 -8.36
CA THR A 158 -17.11 55.61 -7.75
C THR A 158 -16.30 55.53 -6.45
N TRP A 159 -16.54 54.51 -5.62
CA TRP A 159 -15.77 54.34 -4.39
C TRP A 159 -14.34 53.89 -4.64
N ILE A 160 -14.10 53.07 -5.66
CA ILE A 160 -12.75 52.68 -6.08
C ILE A 160 -11.98 53.92 -6.56
N GLU A 161 -12.60 54.79 -7.36
CA GLU A 161 -11.99 56.05 -7.83
C GLU A 161 -11.55 56.94 -6.67
N ILE A 162 -12.39 57.08 -5.63
CA ILE A 162 -12.02 57.82 -4.41
C ILE A 162 -10.80 57.20 -3.71
N LEU A 163 -10.76 55.87 -3.56
CA LEU A 163 -9.66 55.18 -2.87
C LEU A 163 -8.35 55.15 -3.68
N LEU A 164 -8.42 55.31 -5.00
CA LEU A 164 -7.24 55.44 -5.85
C LEU A 164 -6.48 56.76 -5.60
N GLU A 165 -7.15 57.78 -5.08
CA GLU A 165 -6.57 59.07 -4.71
C GLU A 165 -6.12 59.14 -3.24
N ASP A 166 -6.20 58.02 -2.49
CA ASP A 166 -5.85 57.99 -1.07
C ASP A 166 -4.38 58.39 -0.82
N PRO A 167 -4.08 59.11 0.29
CA PRO A 167 -2.71 59.42 0.65
C PRO A 167 -1.86 58.17 0.93
N ASP A 168 -2.45 57.07 1.42
CA ASP A 168 -1.73 55.86 1.78
C ASP A 168 -1.54 54.90 0.58
N PRO A 169 -0.29 54.52 0.23
CA PRO A 169 -0.02 53.64 -0.90
C PRO A 169 -0.68 52.26 -0.82
N LEU A 170 -0.90 51.72 0.38
CA LEU A 170 -1.55 50.41 0.55
C LEU A 170 -3.02 50.47 0.16
N VAL A 171 -3.71 51.56 0.53
CA VAL A 171 -5.11 51.78 0.14
C VAL A 171 -5.21 51.90 -1.39
N ARG A 172 -4.34 52.69 -2.02
CA ARG A 172 -4.30 52.83 -3.48
C ARG A 172 -4.03 51.51 -4.20
N CYS A 173 -3.10 50.69 -3.71
CA CYS A 173 -2.81 49.39 -4.32
C CYS A 173 -3.98 48.40 -4.20
N GLN A 174 -4.67 48.39 -3.06
CA GLN A 174 -5.87 47.56 -2.87
C GLN A 174 -7.03 48.04 -3.75
N ALA A 175 -7.22 49.35 -3.87
CA ALA A 175 -8.20 49.93 -4.79
C ALA A 175 -7.88 49.57 -6.25
N ALA A 176 -6.59 49.57 -6.63
CA ALA A 176 -6.14 49.14 -7.95
C ALA A 176 -6.45 47.66 -8.22
N ALA A 177 -6.35 46.78 -7.22
CA ALA A 177 -6.77 45.38 -7.34
C ALA A 177 -8.28 45.25 -7.58
N ALA A 178 -9.09 46.01 -6.83
CA ALA A 178 -10.53 46.07 -7.02
C ALA A 178 -10.92 46.61 -8.42
N LEU A 179 -10.20 47.63 -8.91
CA LEU A 179 -10.37 48.15 -10.27
C LEU A 179 -10.02 47.07 -11.32
N ALA A 180 -8.87 46.41 -11.15
CA ALA A 180 -8.38 45.39 -12.07
C ALA A 180 -9.34 44.21 -12.19
N ARG A 181 -9.94 43.77 -11.09
CA ARG A 181 -10.93 42.68 -11.12
C ARG A 181 -12.16 43.03 -11.95
N ARG A 182 -12.57 44.30 -11.98
CA ARG A 182 -13.76 44.76 -12.71
C ARG A 182 -13.46 45.08 -14.18
N ASN A 183 -12.31 45.70 -14.44
CA ASN A 183 -11.98 46.24 -15.77
C ASN A 183 -10.97 45.38 -16.53
N GLY A 184 -10.42 44.35 -15.91
CA GLY A 184 -9.40 43.46 -16.49
C GLY A 184 -8.24 44.25 -17.09
N LYS A 185 -7.94 43.98 -18.36
CA LYS A 185 -6.85 44.61 -19.11
C LYS A 185 -6.97 46.13 -19.20
N ALA A 186 -8.18 46.70 -19.15
CA ALA A 186 -8.40 48.14 -19.22
C ALA A 186 -7.94 48.89 -17.96
N ALA A 187 -7.68 48.20 -16.84
CA ALA A 187 -7.16 48.81 -15.62
C ALA A 187 -5.66 49.15 -15.69
N TRP A 188 -4.94 48.67 -16.71
CA TRP A 188 -3.48 48.80 -16.81
C TRP A 188 -2.93 50.23 -16.69
N PRO A 189 -3.53 51.29 -17.29
CA PRO A 189 -3.04 52.66 -17.13
C PRO A 189 -2.97 53.13 -15.68
N VAL A 190 -3.81 52.56 -14.80
CA VAL A 190 -3.84 52.87 -13.36
C VAL A 190 -2.97 51.88 -12.57
N VAL A 191 -3.07 50.58 -12.86
CA VAL A 191 -2.32 49.52 -12.16
C VAL A 191 -0.82 49.60 -12.45
N GLY A 192 -0.44 49.92 -13.67
CA GLY A 192 0.95 49.99 -14.11
C GLY A 192 1.79 50.96 -13.27
N PRO A 193 1.41 52.23 -13.11
CA PRO A 193 2.17 53.15 -12.25
C PRO A 193 2.23 52.71 -10.78
N LEU A 194 1.11 52.22 -10.24
CA LEU A 194 0.99 51.86 -8.81
C LEU A 194 1.76 50.60 -8.41
N THR A 195 2.03 49.72 -9.36
CA THR A 195 2.75 48.46 -9.13
C THR A 195 4.20 48.52 -9.57
N SER A 196 4.72 49.71 -9.88
CA SER A 196 6.14 49.90 -10.21
C SER A 196 6.99 49.79 -8.94
N ALA A 197 7.85 48.77 -8.86
CA ALA A 197 8.75 48.51 -7.73
C ALA A 197 8.05 48.61 -6.34
N PRO A 198 7.07 47.73 -6.07
CA PRO A 198 6.31 47.80 -4.82
C PRO A 198 7.23 47.54 -3.62
N LEU A 199 7.04 48.32 -2.55
CA LEU A 199 7.61 48.02 -1.24
C LEU A 199 7.10 46.64 -0.76
N PRO A 200 7.83 45.93 0.12
CA PRO A 200 7.45 44.58 0.58
C PRO A 200 5.99 44.46 1.05
N ASP A 201 5.50 45.43 1.83
CA ASP A 201 4.11 45.46 2.34
C ASP A 201 3.04 45.66 1.24
N LEU A 202 3.46 46.13 0.05
CA LEU A 202 2.59 46.37 -1.11
C LEU A 202 2.62 45.22 -2.12
N VAL A 203 3.53 44.26 -1.98
CA VAL A 203 3.73 43.16 -2.95
C VAL A 203 2.48 42.32 -3.10
N ARG A 204 1.81 41.97 -2.00
CA ARG A 204 0.59 41.16 -2.03
C ARG A 204 -0.54 41.84 -2.83
N PRO A 205 -0.97 43.08 -2.51
CA PRO A 205 -1.98 43.78 -3.32
C PRO A 205 -1.51 44.10 -4.74
N ALA A 206 -0.25 44.43 -4.93
CA ALA A 206 0.30 44.68 -6.27
C ALA A 206 0.20 43.42 -7.14
N SER A 207 0.62 42.26 -6.62
CA SER A 207 0.54 40.97 -7.32
C SER A 207 -0.90 40.60 -7.65
N ARG A 208 -1.82 40.85 -6.73
CA ARG A 208 -3.27 40.68 -6.93
C ARG A 208 -3.80 41.56 -8.06
N ALA A 209 -3.45 42.85 -8.08
CA ALA A 209 -3.85 43.78 -9.14
C ALA A 209 -3.29 43.38 -10.51
N LEU A 210 -2.02 42.95 -10.55
CA LEU A 210 -1.38 42.46 -11.79
C LEU A 210 -2.05 41.20 -12.32
N ALA A 211 -2.37 40.25 -11.45
CA ALA A 211 -3.04 39.00 -11.79
C ALA A 211 -4.45 39.21 -12.34
N PHE A 212 -5.24 40.12 -11.78
CA PHE A 212 -6.55 40.49 -12.34
C PHE A 212 -6.44 41.27 -13.66
N THR A 213 -5.40 42.08 -13.83
CA THR A 213 -5.19 42.83 -15.08
C THR A 213 -4.91 41.90 -16.25
N GLY A 214 -4.04 40.90 -16.06
CA GLY A 214 -3.87 39.78 -16.99
C GLY A 214 -3.44 40.12 -18.42
N ASN A 215 -2.87 41.31 -18.66
CA ASN A 215 -2.22 41.64 -19.94
C ASN A 215 -0.73 41.27 -19.89
N ASP A 216 -0.07 41.22 -21.05
CA ASP A 216 1.31 40.76 -21.15
C ASP A 216 2.28 41.58 -20.27
N ALA A 217 2.08 42.90 -20.18
CA ALA A 217 2.89 43.77 -19.35
C ALA A 217 2.69 43.52 -17.84
N ALA A 218 1.45 43.25 -17.41
CA ALA A 218 1.12 42.91 -16.03
C ALA A 218 1.66 41.53 -15.65
N LEU A 219 1.52 40.54 -16.55
CA LEU A 219 2.04 39.18 -16.37
C LEU A 219 3.57 39.16 -16.34
N ALA A 220 4.24 39.91 -17.21
CA ALA A 220 5.70 40.06 -17.19
C ALA A 220 6.18 40.62 -15.85
N ARG A 221 5.50 41.66 -15.35
CA ARG A 221 5.84 42.25 -14.04
C ARG A 221 5.55 41.32 -12.88
N LEU A 222 4.40 40.63 -12.91
CA LEU A 222 4.07 39.62 -11.91
C LEU A 222 5.10 38.49 -11.91
N GLY A 223 5.57 38.06 -13.08
CA GLY A 223 6.66 37.11 -13.23
C GLY A 223 7.93 37.57 -12.49
N THR A 224 8.33 38.84 -12.65
CA THR A 224 9.47 39.40 -11.92
C THR A 224 9.28 39.31 -10.40
N LEU A 225 8.09 39.65 -9.89
CA LEU A 225 7.78 39.56 -8.46
C LEU A 225 7.80 38.12 -7.94
N LEU A 226 7.23 37.20 -8.72
CA LEU A 226 7.17 35.77 -8.38
C LEU A 226 8.55 35.10 -8.40
N THR A 227 9.47 35.55 -9.26
CA THR A 227 10.84 35.00 -9.31
C THR A 227 11.79 35.58 -8.26
N ASN A 228 11.41 36.67 -7.58
CA ASN A 228 12.25 37.27 -6.55
C ASN A 228 12.08 36.49 -5.23
N PRO A 229 13.14 35.86 -4.67
CA PRO A 229 13.03 35.03 -3.46
C PRO A 229 12.45 35.75 -2.24
N GLU A 230 12.73 37.04 -2.06
CA GLU A 230 12.23 37.83 -0.93
C GLU A 230 10.73 38.16 -1.06
N LEU A 231 10.24 38.27 -2.30
CA LEU A 231 8.89 38.73 -2.60
C LEU A 231 7.96 37.60 -3.04
N MET A 232 8.50 36.43 -3.39
CA MET A 232 7.76 35.29 -3.96
C MET A 232 6.59 34.88 -3.07
N ARG A 233 6.82 34.76 -1.75
CA ARG A 233 5.79 34.28 -0.82
C ARG A 233 4.59 35.21 -0.76
N GLU A 234 4.82 36.52 -0.65
CA GLU A 234 3.75 37.52 -0.62
C GLU A 234 3.08 37.67 -1.98
N SER A 235 3.83 37.47 -3.07
CA SER A 235 3.30 37.45 -4.42
C SER A 235 2.35 36.26 -4.63
N LEU A 236 2.76 35.06 -4.23
CA LEU A 236 1.94 33.84 -4.29
C LEU A 236 0.67 33.98 -3.44
N ARG A 237 0.76 34.53 -2.23
CA ARG A 237 -0.40 34.87 -1.37
C ARG A 237 -1.34 35.91 -1.99
N GLY A 238 -0.86 36.69 -2.94
CA GLY A 238 -1.67 37.67 -3.68
C GLY A 238 -2.50 37.03 -4.80
N VAL A 239 -2.01 35.93 -5.38
CA VAL A 239 -2.59 35.28 -6.56
C VAL A 239 -3.25 33.93 -6.29
N SER A 240 -3.04 33.35 -5.11
CA SER A 240 -3.43 31.97 -4.80
C SER A 240 -4.90 31.65 -4.99
N ASP A 241 -5.79 32.60 -4.71
CA ASP A 241 -7.26 32.48 -4.81
C ASP A 241 -7.83 33.09 -6.10
N ILE A 242 -6.98 33.49 -7.04
CA ILE A 242 -7.40 34.11 -8.30
C ILE A 242 -7.48 33.05 -9.38
N GLN A 243 -8.67 32.86 -9.95
CA GLN A 243 -8.88 32.06 -11.15
C GLN A 243 -8.61 32.90 -12.40
N ASN A 244 -7.45 32.69 -13.02
CA ASN A 244 -7.08 33.29 -14.29
C ASN A 244 -6.14 32.33 -15.05
N PRO A 245 -6.58 31.71 -16.16
CA PRO A 245 -5.78 30.76 -16.93
C PRO A 245 -4.42 31.30 -17.38
N SER A 246 -4.31 32.63 -17.56
CA SER A 246 -3.06 33.30 -17.95
C SER A 246 -1.95 33.20 -16.88
N LEU A 247 -2.30 32.86 -15.63
CA LEU A 247 -1.35 32.64 -14.54
C LEU A 247 -0.69 31.27 -14.60
N ILE A 248 -1.34 30.28 -15.22
CA ILE A 248 -0.88 28.89 -15.23
C ILE A 248 0.55 28.76 -15.78
N PRO A 249 0.90 29.36 -16.95
CA PRO A 249 2.27 29.27 -17.47
C PRO A 249 3.31 29.88 -16.53
N LEU A 250 2.98 30.99 -15.85
CA LEU A 250 3.87 31.63 -14.88
C LEU A 250 4.08 30.71 -13.67
N LEU A 251 2.99 30.21 -13.06
CA LEU A 251 3.05 29.32 -11.90
C LEU A 251 3.84 28.04 -12.21
N LEU A 252 3.59 27.41 -13.35
CA LEU A 252 4.34 26.22 -13.78
C LEU A 252 5.83 26.51 -13.98
N SER A 253 6.20 27.69 -14.48
CA SER A 253 7.59 28.06 -14.72
C SER A 253 8.45 28.24 -13.46
N LEU A 254 7.82 28.43 -12.29
CA LEU A 254 8.52 28.56 -11.02
C LEU A 254 9.02 27.21 -10.47
N LEU A 255 8.25 26.15 -10.71
CA LEU A 255 8.45 24.84 -10.07
C LEU A 255 9.79 24.16 -10.39
N PRO A 256 10.36 24.23 -11.62
CA PRO A 256 11.66 23.60 -11.91
C PRO A 256 12.83 24.12 -11.07
N GLY A 257 12.71 25.33 -10.50
CA GLY A 257 13.72 25.95 -9.64
C GLY A 257 13.50 25.74 -8.15
N LEU A 258 12.40 25.09 -7.75
CA LEU A 258 12.02 24.89 -6.35
C LEU A 258 12.17 23.42 -5.95
N GLU A 259 12.64 23.18 -4.72
CA GLU A 259 12.60 21.84 -4.12
C GLU A 259 11.18 21.52 -3.61
N GLU A 260 10.81 20.25 -3.60
CA GLU A 260 9.48 19.81 -3.15
C GLU A 260 9.21 20.10 -1.66
N THR A 261 10.27 20.22 -0.87
CA THR A 261 10.24 20.60 0.55
C THR A 261 10.09 22.10 0.78
N ASP A 262 10.24 22.92 -0.27
CA ASP A 262 10.10 24.38 -0.17
C ASP A 262 8.63 24.75 0.10
N LEU A 263 8.40 25.63 1.08
CA LEU A 263 7.07 26.16 1.39
C LEU A 263 6.44 26.85 0.18
N ASN A 264 7.23 27.44 -0.71
CA ASN A 264 6.77 28.07 -1.93
C ASN A 264 6.31 27.04 -2.97
N TYR A 265 6.90 25.83 -3.00
CA TYR A 265 6.44 24.75 -3.87
C TYR A 265 4.98 24.39 -3.56
N GLY A 266 4.66 24.18 -2.29
CA GLY A 266 3.29 23.95 -1.82
C GLY A 266 2.34 25.10 -2.16
N ALA A 267 2.78 26.36 -2.00
CA ALA A 267 1.97 27.52 -2.33
C ALA A 267 1.67 27.65 -3.84
N VAL A 268 2.62 27.28 -4.71
CA VAL A 268 2.39 27.20 -6.16
C VAL A 268 1.39 26.10 -6.49
N LEU A 269 1.51 24.92 -5.86
CA LEU A 269 0.55 23.83 -6.05
C LEU A 269 -0.87 24.24 -5.65
N THR A 270 -1.05 24.89 -4.49
CA THR A 270 -2.36 25.42 -4.06
C THR A 270 -2.91 26.43 -5.08
N SER A 271 -2.05 27.29 -5.62
CA SER A 271 -2.45 28.28 -6.63
C SER A 271 -2.91 27.62 -7.94
N LEU A 272 -2.26 26.52 -8.34
CA LEU A 272 -2.66 25.70 -9.49
C LEU A 272 -3.95 24.91 -9.23
N GLN A 273 -4.12 24.35 -8.02
CA GLN A 273 -5.32 23.62 -7.60
C GLN A 273 -6.58 24.48 -7.65
N ASN A 274 -6.44 25.79 -7.39
CA ASN A 274 -7.55 26.72 -7.44
C ASN A 274 -7.98 27.12 -8.86
N GLN A 275 -7.19 26.79 -9.90
CA GLN A 275 -7.53 27.07 -11.30
C GLN A 275 -8.53 26.04 -11.86
N GLU A 276 -9.13 26.37 -13.00
CA GLU A 276 -9.95 25.41 -13.74
C GLU A 276 -9.09 24.26 -14.28
N TRP A 277 -9.53 23.04 -14.00
CA TRP A 277 -8.74 21.85 -14.25
C TRP A 277 -8.35 21.63 -15.72
N LYS A 278 -9.28 21.92 -16.62
CA LYS A 278 -9.08 21.82 -18.06
C LYS A 278 -7.94 22.73 -18.55
N GLU A 279 -7.84 23.93 -17.97
CA GLU A 279 -6.80 24.90 -18.28
C GLU A 279 -5.45 24.47 -17.70
N VAL A 280 -5.44 23.86 -16.51
CA VAL A 280 -4.21 23.30 -15.90
C VAL A 280 -3.65 22.16 -16.75
N ILE A 281 -4.50 21.26 -17.23
CA ILE A 281 -4.09 20.17 -18.14
C ILE A 281 -3.54 20.74 -19.46
N THR A 282 -4.19 21.75 -20.03
CA THR A 282 -3.74 22.42 -21.27
C THR A 282 -2.38 23.11 -21.07
N GLY A 283 -2.22 23.82 -19.96
CA GLY A 283 -0.97 24.46 -19.56
C GLY A 283 0.15 23.44 -19.34
N LEU A 284 -0.13 22.36 -18.61
CA LEU A 284 0.82 21.26 -18.38
C LEU A 284 1.23 20.56 -19.67
N THR A 285 0.29 20.34 -20.60
CA THR A 285 0.60 19.77 -21.92
C THR A 285 1.62 20.63 -22.67
N THR A 286 1.41 21.95 -22.68
CA THR A 286 2.34 22.90 -23.31
C THR A 286 3.68 22.95 -22.58
N PHE A 287 3.65 22.88 -21.24
CA PHE A 287 4.82 22.90 -20.38
C PHE A 287 5.71 21.67 -20.58
N ILE A 288 5.12 20.48 -20.68
CA ILE A 288 5.84 19.23 -20.96
C ILE A 288 6.41 19.23 -22.38
N LYS A 289 5.67 19.77 -23.36
CA LYS A 289 6.10 19.87 -24.76
C LYS A 289 7.16 20.95 -25.03
N SER A 290 7.69 21.61 -24.01
CA SER A 290 8.66 22.70 -24.20
C SER A 290 10.06 22.24 -24.63
N GLY A 291 10.35 20.93 -24.58
CA GLY A 291 11.66 20.35 -24.90
C GLY A 291 12.73 20.57 -23.81
N ASP A 292 12.38 21.13 -22.65
CA ASP A 292 13.28 21.33 -21.52
C ASP A 292 13.11 20.18 -20.53
N GLU A 293 14.16 19.38 -20.35
CA GLU A 293 14.12 18.20 -19.50
C GLU A 293 13.72 18.49 -18.05
N LYS A 294 14.08 19.66 -17.51
CA LYS A 294 13.67 20.05 -16.14
C LYS A 294 12.17 20.25 -16.08
N LYS A 295 11.58 20.87 -17.11
CA LYS A 295 10.12 21.06 -17.22
C LYS A 295 9.40 19.75 -17.46
N VAL A 296 9.93 18.86 -18.29
CA VAL A 296 9.38 17.51 -18.50
C VAL A 296 9.35 16.74 -17.17
N ARG A 297 10.45 16.75 -16.42
CA ARG A 297 10.55 16.10 -15.11
C ARG A 297 9.55 16.68 -14.11
N THR A 298 9.49 18.00 -13.99
CA THR A 298 8.52 18.67 -13.10
C THR A 298 7.09 18.37 -13.53
N GLY A 299 6.80 18.36 -14.84
CA GLY A 299 5.49 18.00 -15.38
C GLY A 299 5.09 16.56 -15.04
N ALA A 300 6.01 15.60 -15.19
CA ALA A 300 5.79 14.21 -14.78
C ALA A 300 5.48 14.08 -13.28
N ARG A 301 6.19 14.82 -12.42
CA ARG A 301 5.88 14.88 -10.98
C ARG A 301 4.53 15.51 -10.68
N LEU A 302 4.16 16.56 -11.40
CA LEU A 302 2.83 17.18 -11.25
C LEU A 302 1.72 16.23 -11.68
N MET A 303 1.97 15.33 -12.64
CA MET A 303 1.00 14.30 -13.01
C MET A 303 0.70 13.33 -11.87
N THR A 304 1.68 13.01 -11.02
CA THR A 304 1.46 12.07 -9.90
C THR A 304 0.87 12.75 -8.67
N VAL A 305 1.31 13.98 -8.38
CA VAL A 305 0.92 14.74 -7.18
C VAL A 305 -0.37 15.53 -7.37
N LEU A 306 -0.53 16.17 -8.53
CA LEU A 306 -1.64 17.08 -8.80
C LEU A 306 -2.68 16.41 -9.70
N THR A 307 -2.34 16.06 -10.95
CA THR A 307 -3.39 15.87 -11.96
C THR A 307 -3.99 14.49 -12.10
N ARG A 308 -3.18 13.43 -12.09
CA ARG A 308 -3.63 12.05 -12.31
C ARG A 308 -4.57 11.90 -13.51
N SER A 309 -4.38 12.72 -14.55
CA SER A 309 -5.21 12.77 -15.75
C SER A 309 -4.54 12.00 -16.91
N PRO A 310 -5.16 10.91 -17.42
CA PRO A 310 -4.58 10.05 -18.48
C PRO A 310 -4.23 10.81 -19.77
N GLU A 311 -4.95 11.89 -20.08
CA GLU A 311 -4.74 12.72 -21.28
C GLU A 311 -3.30 13.27 -21.42
N LEU A 312 -2.58 13.39 -20.30
CA LEU A 312 -1.19 13.84 -20.26
C LEU A 312 -0.17 12.73 -20.59
N GLY A 313 -0.59 11.46 -20.61
CA GLY A 313 0.28 10.30 -20.85
C GLY A 313 0.98 10.36 -22.21
N ARG A 314 0.22 10.60 -23.30
CA ARG A 314 0.79 10.74 -24.65
C ARG A 314 1.75 11.95 -24.77
N PRO A 315 1.36 13.19 -24.37
CA PRO A 315 2.27 14.33 -24.34
C PRO A 315 3.58 14.06 -23.59
N LEU A 316 3.51 13.39 -22.43
CA LEU A 316 4.68 13.05 -21.64
C LEU A 316 5.57 12.03 -22.35
N ARG A 317 4.99 10.97 -22.92
CA ARG A 317 5.75 9.96 -23.69
C ARG A 317 6.47 10.56 -24.90
N GLU A 318 5.79 11.45 -25.64
CA GLU A 318 6.39 12.17 -26.77
C GLU A 318 7.60 13.02 -26.33
N ALA A 319 7.51 13.70 -25.17
CA ALA A 319 8.62 14.49 -24.64
C ALA A 319 9.78 13.61 -24.14
N LEU A 320 9.47 12.48 -23.47
CA LEU A 320 10.47 11.55 -22.92
C LEU A 320 11.27 10.82 -23.99
N ALA A 321 10.74 10.66 -25.22
CA ALA A 321 11.48 10.07 -26.33
C ALA A 321 12.80 10.80 -26.66
N SER A 322 12.90 12.08 -26.28
CA SER A 322 14.11 12.91 -26.45
C SER A 322 14.94 13.09 -25.18
N ALA A 323 14.48 12.56 -24.04
CA ALA A 323 15.13 12.75 -22.75
C ALA A 323 16.42 11.94 -22.64
N ARG A 324 17.46 12.55 -22.07
CA ARG A 324 18.77 11.95 -21.84
C ARG A 324 19.12 11.85 -20.36
N GLU A 325 18.57 12.72 -19.51
CA GLU A 325 18.85 12.64 -18.09
C GLU A 325 18.07 11.50 -17.43
N THR A 326 18.78 10.61 -16.73
CA THR A 326 18.21 9.48 -15.99
C THR A 326 17.05 9.90 -15.07
N LYS A 327 17.21 11.03 -14.37
CA LYS A 327 16.17 11.57 -13.46
C LYS A 327 14.88 11.99 -14.18
N THR A 328 14.98 12.39 -15.45
CA THR A 328 13.82 12.76 -16.29
C THR A 328 13.07 11.48 -16.70
N ILE A 329 13.81 10.47 -17.16
CA ILE A 329 13.26 9.16 -17.54
C ILE A 329 12.59 8.49 -16.33
N GLU A 330 13.27 8.47 -15.18
CA GLU A 330 12.73 7.94 -13.92
C GLU A 330 11.41 8.60 -13.52
N ALA A 331 11.35 9.93 -13.51
CA ALA A 331 10.11 10.66 -13.21
C ALA A 331 9.00 10.34 -14.22
N GLY A 332 9.36 10.16 -15.49
CA GLY A 332 8.46 9.73 -16.55
C GLY A 332 7.88 8.33 -16.31
N LEU A 333 8.73 7.36 -15.98
CA LEU A 333 8.33 5.98 -15.66
C LEU A 333 7.39 5.94 -14.44
N ILE A 334 7.71 6.69 -13.37
CA ILE A 334 6.85 6.77 -12.17
C ILE A 334 5.48 7.37 -12.53
N ALA A 335 5.46 8.42 -13.36
CA ALA A 335 4.22 9.05 -13.78
C ALA A 335 3.35 8.10 -14.60
N LEU A 336 3.89 7.57 -15.71
CA LEU A 336 3.17 6.72 -16.64
C LEU A 336 2.82 5.34 -16.07
N GLY A 337 3.61 4.83 -15.12
CA GLY A 337 3.36 3.55 -14.44
C GLY A 337 2.27 3.60 -13.37
N SER A 338 1.76 4.78 -13.02
CA SER A 338 0.66 4.92 -12.06
C SER A 338 -0.63 4.33 -12.64
N ALA A 339 -1.43 3.65 -11.82
CA ALA A 339 -2.73 3.09 -12.23
C ALA A 339 -3.67 4.16 -12.83
N ALA A 340 -3.55 5.42 -12.41
CA ALA A 340 -4.33 6.52 -12.96
C ALA A 340 -3.97 6.87 -14.40
N MET A 341 -2.79 6.47 -14.90
CA MET A 341 -2.32 6.75 -16.27
C MET A 341 -2.63 5.63 -17.26
N ILE A 342 -3.29 4.55 -16.84
CA ILE A 342 -3.57 3.38 -17.69
C ILE A 342 -2.25 2.83 -18.28
N PRO A 343 -1.41 2.17 -17.46
CA PRO A 343 -0.07 1.74 -17.87
C PRO A 343 0.00 0.93 -19.17
N ASP A 344 -1.06 0.17 -19.47
CA ASP A 344 -1.21 -0.57 -20.73
C ASP A 344 -1.03 0.32 -21.96
N GLU A 345 -1.47 1.57 -21.98
CA GLU A 345 -1.28 2.49 -23.13
C GLU A 345 0.20 2.91 -23.33
N HIS A 346 1.07 2.57 -22.38
CA HIS A 346 2.45 3.04 -22.31
C HIS A 346 3.46 1.89 -22.27
N HIS A 347 3.02 0.64 -22.45
CA HIS A 347 3.87 -0.54 -22.33
C HIS A 347 5.11 -0.49 -23.25
N GLU A 348 4.98 0.02 -24.48
CA GLU A 348 6.10 0.17 -25.43
C GLU A 348 7.23 1.04 -24.88
N PHE A 349 6.87 2.11 -24.15
CA PHE A 349 7.85 2.99 -23.52
C PHE A 349 8.58 2.28 -22.39
N PHE A 350 7.88 1.48 -21.59
CA PHE A 350 8.51 0.69 -20.54
C PHE A 350 9.44 -0.39 -21.12
N SER A 351 8.98 -1.11 -22.15
CA SER A 351 9.78 -2.13 -22.85
C SER A 351 11.06 -1.56 -23.45
N ALA A 352 11.01 -0.37 -24.07
CA ALA A 352 12.20 0.28 -24.61
C ALA A 352 13.26 0.64 -23.54
N ASN A 353 12.86 0.81 -22.28
CA ASN A 353 13.75 1.13 -21.17
C ASN A 353 14.29 -0.12 -20.43
N LEU A 354 13.95 -1.33 -20.88
CA LEU A 354 14.53 -2.58 -20.36
C LEU A 354 16.02 -2.73 -20.73
N GLU A 355 16.50 -2.05 -21.77
CA GLU A 355 17.91 -2.09 -22.20
C GLU A 355 18.71 -0.86 -21.71
N HIS A 356 18.15 -0.06 -20.81
CA HIS A 356 18.80 1.17 -20.35
C HIS A 356 20.12 0.90 -19.60
N GLN A 357 21.11 1.79 -19.72
CA GLN A 357 22.43 1.61 -19.11
C GLN A 357 22.37 1.47 -17.57
N GLU A 358 21.55 2.30 -16.93
CA GLU A 358 21.32 2.29 -15.48
C GLU A 358 20.36 1.17 -15.06
N SER A 359 20.76 0.34 -14.09
CA SER A 359 19.95 -0.77 -13.57
C SER A 359 18.70 -0.31 -12.81
N SER A 360 18.76 0.88 -12.20
CA SER A 360 17.60 1.51 -11.55
C SER A 360 16.46 1.79 -12.54
N ILE A 361 16.78 2.18 -13.78
CA ILE A 361 15.79 2.42 -14.84
C ILE A 361 15.24 1.10 -15.38
N ARG A 362 16.09 0.10 -15.61
CA ARG A 362 15.64 -1.23 -16.04
C ARG A 362 14.67 -1.84 -15.03
N SER A 363 15.06 -1.88 -13.75
CA SER A 363 14.23 -2.42 -12.67
C SER A 363 12.93 -1.64 -12.45
N LEU A 364 12.94 -0.30 -12.58
CA LEU A 364 11.72 0.50 -12.52
C LEU A 364 10.79 0.22 -13.71
N SER A 365 11.34 0.08 -14.92
CA SER A 365 10.58 -0.25 -16.13
C SER A 365 9.87 -1.60 -15.99
N ILE A 366 10.54 -2.59 -15.40
CA ILE A 366 9.93 -3.89 -15.07
C ILE A 366 8.75 -3.73 -14.10
N ARG A 367 8.89 -2.88 -13.06
CA ARG A 367 7.78 -2.62 -12.12
C ARG A 367 6.61 -1.93 -12.81
N CYS A 368 6.86 -1.02 -13.74
CA CYS A 368 5.81 -0.40 -14.56
C CYS A 368 5.12 -1.44 -15.47
N LEU A 369 5.88 -2.32 -16.13
CA LEU A 369 5.34 -3.42 -16.93
C LEU A 369 4.49 -4.39 -16.09
N ALA A 370 4.86 -4.64 -14.84
CA ALA A 370 4.08 -5.47 -13.93
C ALA A 370 2.68 -4.91 -13.64
N HIS A 371 2.43 -3.63 -13.89
CA HIS A 371 1.10 -3.01 -13.80
C HIS A 371 0.29 -3.10 -15.10
N CYS A 372 0.91 -3.45 -16.22
CA CYS A 372 0.25 -3.72 -17.49
C CYS A 372 -0.44 -5.09 -17.43
N LYS A 373 -1.65 -5.20 -17.95
CA LYS A 373 -2.47 -6.41 -18.00
C LYS A 373 -2.57 -7.03 -19.39
N ASP A 374 -2.40 -6.23 -20.43
CA ASP A 374 -2.65 -6.65 -21.82
C ASP A 374 -1.41 -7.25 -22.51
N ILE A 375 -0.30 -7.38 -21.77
CA ILE A 375 0.97 -7.92 -22.29
C ILE A 375 1.27 -9.30 -21.72
N ASN A 376 2.03 -10.11 -22.47
CA ASN A 376 2.63 -11.32 -21.94
C ASN A 376 3.97 -11.01 -21.27
N HIS A 377 3.99 -10.89 -19.94
CA HIS A 377 5.22 -10.57 -19.19
C HIS A 377 6.31 -11.62 -19.34
N TYR A 378 5.97 -12.90 -19.58
CA TYR A 378 6.98 -13.95 -19.79
C TYR A 378 7.74 -13.76 -21.10
N GLU A 379 7.12 -13.14 -22.10
CA GLU A 379 7.81 -12.80 -23.35
C GLU A 379 8.63 -11.51 -23.17
N VAL A 380 8.03 -10.47 -22.61
CA VAL A 380 8.66 -9.14 -22.50
C VAL A 380 9.84 -9.13 -21.51
N LEU A 381 9.77 -9.90 -20.42
CA LEU A 381 10.78 -9.90 -19.36
C LEU A 381 11.85 -10.98 -19.53
N ARG A 382 11.85 -11.72 -20.64
CA ARG A 382 12.74 -12.86 -20.87
C ARG A 382 14.21 -12.49 -20.65
N ASP A 383 14.67 -11.45 -21.34
CA ASP A 383 16.08 -11.04 -21.31
C ASP A 383 16.47 -10.37 -19.97
N SER A 384 15.48 -9.85 -19.22
CA SER A 384 15.70 -9.27 -17.89
C SER A 384 16.07 -10.31 -16.82
N LEU A 385 15.84 -11.60 -17.07
CA LEU A 385 16.24 -12.69 -16.17
C LEU A 385 17.73 -13.00 -16.25
N ASP A 386 18.39 -12.61 -17.34
CA ASP A 386 19.81 -12.81 -17.62
C ASP A 386 20.62 -11.51 -17.38
N ASP A 387 20.03 -10.52 -16.70
CA ASP A 387 20.67 -9.24 -16.42
C ASP A 387 21.88 -9.39 -15.47
N LYS A 388 22.90 -8.54 -15.68
CA LYS A 388 24.12 -8.53 -14.85
C LYS A 388 23.86 -8.02 -13.43
N ASP A 389 22.84 -7.19 -13.25
CA ASP A 389 22.47 -6.63 -11.96
C ASP A 389 21.38 -7.49 -11.30
N PRO A 390 21.65 -8.09 -10.12
CA PRO A 390 20.68 -8.92 -9.41
C PRO A 390 19.36 -8.21 -9.10
N GLU A 391 19.35 -6.89 -8.90
CA GLU A 391 18.12 -6.14 -8.60
C GLU A 391 17.15 -6.13 -9.79
N VAL A 392 17.67 -6.17 -11.02
CA VAL A 392 16.85 -6.25 -12.23
C VAL A 392 16.23 -7.64 -12.34
N VAL A 393 17.01 -8.70 -12.12
CA VAL A 393 16.53 -10.08 -12.11
C VAL A 393 15.47 -10.28 -11.01
N ARG A 394 15.69 -9.75 -9.80
CA ARG A 394 14.71 -9.78 -8.70
C ARG A 394 13.41 -9.07 -9.07
N ALA A 395 13.50 -7.92 -9.73
CA ALA A 395 12.32 -7.19 -10.19
C ALA A 395 11.54 -8.01 -11.24
N ALA A 396 12.23 -8.66 -12.19
CA ALA A 396 11.62 -9.52 -13.20
C ALA A 396 10.91 -10.71 -12.56
N LEU A 397 11.56 -11.46 -11.68
CA LEU A 397 10.95 -12.60 -10.98
C LEU A 397 9.75 -12.18 -10.13
N SER A 398 9.86 -11.05 -9.42
CA SER A 398 8.76 -10.50 -8.61
C SER A 398 7.57 -10.10 -9.47
N ALA A 399 7.82 -9.57 -10.68
CA ALA A 399 6.77 -9.24 -11.64
C ALA A 399 6.08 -10.50 -12.16
N LEU A 400 6.86 -11.53 -12.55
CA LEU A 400 6.35 -12.81 -13.07
C LEU A 400 5.52 -13.59 -12.04
N LYS A 401 5.96 -13.60 -10.76
CA LYS A 401 5.21 -14.24 -9.66
C LYS A 401 3.79 -13.69 -9.49
N ARG A 402 3.55 -12.43 -9.90
CA ARG A 402 2.23 -11.80 -9.81
C ARG A 402 1.35 -12.06 -11.03
N GLN A 403 1.89 -12.71 -12.06
CA GLN A 403 1.17 -12.94 -13.31
C GLN A 403 0.38 -14.26 -13.29
N PRO A 404 -0.70 -14.35 -14.08
CA PRO A 404 -1.43 -15.60 -14.26
C PRO A 404 -0.52 -16.72 -14.78
N ALA A 405 -0.56 -17.89 -14.13
CA ALA A 405 0.20 -19.07 -14.53
C ALA A 405 -0.10 -19.53 -15.97
N VAL A 406 -1.31 -19.24 -16.47
CA VAL A 406 -1.71 -19.59 -17.86
C VAL A 406 -0.81 -18.97 -18.93
N ASN A 407 -0.16 -17.84 -18.65
CA ASN A 407 0.75 -17.18 -19.58
C ASN A 407 2.18 -17.73 -19.53
N ALA A 408 2.50 -18.57 -18.53
CA ALA A 408 3.82 -19.14 -18.37
C ALA A 408 4.13 -20.15 -19.49
N PRO A 409 5.41 -20.30 -19.88
CA PRO A 409 5.83 -21.25 -20.91
C PRO A 409 5.75 -22.70 -20.39
N GLN A 410 4.55 -23.28 -20.44
CA GLN A 410 4.26 -24.63 -19.93
C GLN A 410 5.18 -25.70 -20.52
N GLY A 411 5.76 -26.54 -19.67
CA GLY A 411 6.72 -27.59 -20.02
C GLY A 411 8.12 -27.08 -20.41
N ARG A 412 8.34 -25.75 -20.38
CA ARG A 412 9.61 -25.08 -20.68
C ARG A 412 10.00 -24.09 -19.59
N LEU A 413 9.30 -24.06 -18.45
CA LEU A 413 9.52 -23.06 -17.41
C LEU A 413 10.89 -23.23 -16.75
N VAL A 414 11.37 -24.47 -16.60
CA VAL A 414 12.70 -24.75 -16.02
C VAL A 414 13.81 -24.19 -16.90
N ALA A 415 13.75 -24.41 -18.22
CA ALA A 415 14.69 -23.81 -19.17
C ALA A 415 14.55 -22.28 -19.19
N TYR A 416 13.33 -21.77 -19.03
CA TYR A 416 13.08 -20.35 -18.92
C TYR A 416 13.69 -19.74 -17.62
N LEU A 417 13.80 -20.48 -16.52
CA LEU A 417 14.36 -20.00 -15.26
C LEU A 417 15.81 -20.46 -15.02
N GLU A 418 16.50 -21.01 -16.02
CA GLU A 418 17.81 -21.65 -15.89
C GLU A 418 18.86 -20.79 -15.16
N ALA A 419 19.06 -19.54 -15.60
CA ALA A 419 20.02 -18.63 -14.99
C ALA A 419 19.61 -18.20 -13.57
N PRO A 420 18.36 -17.76 -13.30
CA PRO A 420 17.90 -17.49 -11.93
C PRO A 420 17.99 -18.68 -10.96
N LEU A 421 17.65 -19.90 -11.40
CA LEU A 421 17.72 -21.12 -10.57
C LEU A 421 19.17 -21.45 -10.18
N SER A 422 20.12 -21.16 -11.06
CA SER A 422 21.56 -21.44 -10.86
C SER A 422 22.35 -20.24 -10.32
N SER A 423 21.67 -19.12 -10.01
CA SER A 423 22.32 -17.88 -9.56
C SER A 423 23.10 -18.08 -8.26
N SER A 424 24.22 -17.38 -8.06
CA SER A 424 24.93 -17.36 -6.77
C SER A 424 24.19 -16.56 -5.69
N GLU A 425 23.31 -15.65 -6.10
CA GLU A 425 22.53 -14.81 -5.19
C GLU A 425 21.34 -15.59 -4.60
N GLU A 426 21.34 -15.74 -3.28
CA GLU A 426 20.32 -16.51 -2.55
C GLU A 426 18.90 -15.98 -2.78
N THR A 427 18.73 -14.64 -2.80
CA THR A 427 17.43 -14.01 -3.02
C THR A 427 16.89 -14.23 -4.43
N VAL A 428 17.76 -14.25 -5.45
CA VAL A 428 17.38 -14.54 -6.83
C VAL A 428 16.94 -16.00 -6.96
N ARG A 429 17.73 -16.94 -6.42
CA ARG A 429 17.36 -18.37 -6.44
C ARG A 429 16.03 -18.63 -5.74
N SER A 430 15.84 -18.05 -4.55
CA SER A 430 14.62 -18.22 -3.77
C SER A 430 13.38 -17.73 -4.54
N LEU A 431 13.45 -16.54 -5.14
CA LEU A 431 12.37 -16.01 -5.99
C LEU A 431 12.13 -16.89 -7.23
N ALA A 432 13.18 -17.48 -7.81
CA ALA A 432 13.04 -18.39 -8.94
C ALA A 432 12.26 -19.66 -8.54
N TYR A 433 12.51 -20.22 -7.35
CA TYR A 433 11.72 -21.33 -6.82
C TYR A 433 10.26 -20.94 -6.58
N GLU A 434 10.00 -19.72 -6.08
CA GLU A 434 8.64 -19.23 -5.91
C GLU A 434 7.90 -19.04 -7.24
N VAL A 435 8.57 -18.54 -8.27
CA VAL A 435 7.99 -18.44 -9.62
C VAL A 435 7.73 -19.83 -10.20
N LEU A 436 8.67 -20.77 -10.03
CA LEU A 436 8.50 -22.16 -10.44
C LEU A 436 7.27 -22.78 -9.76
N ALA A 437 7.15 -22.64 -8.44
CA ALA A 437 6.02 -23.14 -7.66
C ALA A 437 4.66 -22.53 -8.07
N HIS A 438 4.66 -21.23 -8.39
CA HIS A 438 3.46 -20.49 -8.75
C HIS A 438 2.99 -20.73 -10.19
N ALA A 439 3.93 -20.85 -11.12
CA ALA A 439 3.65 -20.83 -12.56
C ALA A 439 3.90 -22.17 -13.27
N GLY A 440 4.57 -23.12 -12.62
CA GLY A 440 4.87 -24.43 -13.18
C GLY A 440 3.64 -25.32 -13.30
N SER A 441 3.67 -26.23 -14.27
CA SER A 441 2.67 -27.28 -14.44
C SER A 441 3.27 -28.67 -14.20
N GLU A 442 2.41 -29.68 -14.22
CA GLU A 442 2.81 -31.09 -14.22
C GLU A 442 3.80 -31.41 -15.36
N ALA A 443 3.72 -30.73 -16.50
CA ALA A 443 4.66 -30.92 -17.61
C ALA A 443 6.08 -30.44 -17.26
N ASP A 444 6.21 -29.49 -16.34
CA ASP A 444 7.48 -28.97 -15.85
C ASP A 444 8.06 -29.82 -14.70
N PHE A 445 7.27 -30.75 -14.11
CA PHE A 445 7.69 -31.54 -12.95
C PHE A 445 8.95 -32.37 -13.21
N ARG A 446 8.98 -33.16 -14.29
CA ARG A 446 10.13 -34.04 -14.58
C ARG A 446 11.41 -33.26 -14.89
N PRO A 447 11.38 -32.19 -15.73
CA PRO A 447 12.53 -31.30 -15.88
C PRO A 447 12.96 -30.64 -14.57
N ALA A 448 12.01 -30.21 -13.73
CA ALA A 448 12.31 -29.55 -12.46
C ALA A 448 12.96 -30.52 -11.47
N MET A 449 12.47 -31.76 -11.38
CA MET A 449 13.06 -32.82 -10.57
C MET A 449 14.52 -33.06 -10.95
N ALA A 450 14.83 -33.11 -12.25
CA ALA A 450 16.20 -33.28 -12.71
C ALA A 450 17.09 -32.07 -12.38
N ALA A 451 16.59 -30.85 -12.56
CA ALA A 451 17.35 -29.63 -12.31
C ALA A 451 17.61 -29.37 -10.82
N LEU A 452 16.69 -29.78 -9.94
CA LEU A 452 16.75 -29.51 -8.50
C LEU A 452 17.23 -30.71 -7.68
N GLN A 453 17.60 -31.83 -8.31
CA GLN A 453 17.95 -33.07 -7.64
C GLN A 453 19.07 -32.91 -6.62
N ASP A 454 20.17 -32.25 -7.00
CA ASP A 454 21.33 -32.06 -6.13
C ASP A 454 20.97 -31.25 -4.88
N LEU A 455 20.12 -30.23 -5.03
CA LEU A 455 19.62 -29.41 -3.92
C LEU A 455 18.66 -30.20 -3.02
N LEU A 456 17.82 -31.05 -3.61
CA LEU A 456 16.88 -31.89 -2.90
C LEU A 456 17.58 -32.95 -2.04
N THR A 457 18.73 -33.45 -2.53
CA THR A 457 19.60 -34.38 -1.80
C THR A 457 20.68 -33.69 -0.95
N GLY A 458 20.70 -32.35 -0.96
CA GLY A 458 21.71 -31.55 -0.28
C GLY A 458 21.50 -31.47 1.24
N THR A 459 22.56 -31.01 1.92
CA THR A 459 22.59 -30.84 3.37
C THR A 459 22.05 -29.48 3.84
N ASP A 460 21.89 -28.50 2.94
CA ASP A 460 21.29 -27.20 3.26
C ASP A 460 19.77 -27.35 3.41
N ASP A 461 19.30 -27.29 4.65
CA ASP A 461 17.88 -27.44 4.99
C ASP A 461 16.98 -26.38 4.34
N ILE A 462 17.45 -25.14 4.18
CA ILE A 462 16.66 -24.04 3.62
C ILE A 462 16.48 -24.25 2.12
N LEU A 463 17.57 -24.50 1.40
CA LEU A 463 17.54 -24.73 -0.04
C LEU A 463 16.81 -26.01 -0.39
N ARG A 464 17.02 -27.10 0.36
CA ARG A 464 16.30 -28.36 0.19
C ARG A 464 14.80 -28.16 0.36
N SER A 465 14.38 -27.49 1.43
CA SER A 465 12.96 -27.25 1.70
C SER A 465 12.31 -26.34 0.66
N ALA A 466 13.04 -25.34 0.13
CA ALA A 466 12.56 -24.47 -0.93
C ALA A 466 12.38 -25.23 -2.26
N ALA A 467 13.38 -26.02 -2.65
CA ALA A 467 13.31 -26.88 -3.83
C ALA A 467 12.17 -27.91 -3.71
N ALA A 468 12.05 -28.57 -2.55
CA ALA A 468 10.99 -29.53 -2.28
C ALA A 468 9.60 -28.87 -2.40
N ARG A 469 9.40 -27.69 -1.82
CA ARG A 469 8.14 -26.95 -1.91
C ARG A 469 7.79 -26.59 -3.35
N ALA A 470 8.76 -26.12 -4.12
CA ALA A 470 8.55 -25.82 -5.54
C ALA A 470 8.12 -27.08 -6.29
N LEU A 471 8.88 -28.17 -6.17
CA LEU A 471 8.55 -29.45 -6.80
C LEU A 471 7.17 -29.99 -6.38
N GLY A 472 6.81 -29.85 -5.11
CA GLY A 472 5.50 -30.26 -4.60
C GLY A 472 4.32 -29.52 -5.22
N SER A 473 4.52 -28.25 -5.61
CA SER A 473 3.47 -27.49 -6.32
C SER A 473 3.30 -27.92 -7.79
N LEU A 474 4.33 -28.53 -8.39
CA LEU A 474 4.27 -29.07 -9.76
C LEU A 474 3.90 -30.55 -9.81
N ALA A 475 4.18 -31.29 -8.74
CA ALA A 475 4.03 -32.73 -8.69
C ALA A 475 2.54 -33.12 -8.82
N PRO A 476 2.20 -34.06 -9.72
CA PRO A 476 0.95 -34.79 -9.63
C PRO A 476 0.80 -35.44 -8.24
N GLU A 477 -0.44 -35.58 -7.76
CA GLU A 477 -0.73 -36.10 -6.40
C GLU A 477 -0.05 -37.46 -6.12
N ASP A 478 0.06 -38.32 -7.13
CA ASP A 478 0.69 -39.64 -7.03
C ASP A 478 2.24 -39.61 -7.01
N GLN A 479 2.84 -38.46 -7.32
CA GLN A 479 4.29 -38.28 -7.45
C GLN A 479 4.91 -37.42 -6.34
N ILE A 480 4.12 -36.87 -5.42
CA ILE A 480 4.62 -36.16 -4.22
C ILE A 480 5.54 -37.08 -3.41
N GLY A 481 5.20 -38.37 -3.33
CA GLY A 481 6.04 -39.37 -2.66
C GLY A 481 7.45 -39.49 -3.25
N GLU A 482 7.64 -39.20 -4.54
CA GLU A 482 8.98 -39.19 -5.16
C GLU A 482 9.83 -38.03 -4.61
N VAL A 483 9.24 -36.83 -4.47
CA VAL A 483 9.91 -35.63 -3.92
C VAL A 483 10.28 -35.85 -2.45
N VAL A 484 9.39 -36.48 -1.69
CA VAL A 484 9.62 -36.86 -0.28
C VAL A 484 10.74 -37.89 -0.17
N SER A 485 10.67 -38.97 -0.94
CA SER A 485 11.67 -40.04 -0.92
C SER A 485 13.06 -39.56 -1.34
N ALA A 486 13.15 -38.67 -2.32
CA ALA A 486 14.42 -38.11 -2.78
C ALA A 486 15.14 -37.29 -1.69
N GLN A 487 14.41 -36.71 -0.72
CA GLN A 487 15.00 -36.05 0.45
C GLN A 487 15.44 -37.02 1.56
N GLY A 488 15.19 -38.32 1.38
CA GLY A 488 15.46 -39.38 2.35
C GLY A 488 14.32 -39.61 3.35
N TYR A 489 13.17 -38.97 3.18
CA TYR A 489 12.00 -39.20 4.02
C TYR A 489 11.24 -40.45 3.58
N VAL A 490 10.66 -41.17 4.53
CA VAL A 490 9.78 -42.29 4.21
C VAL A 490 8.41 -41.76 3.78
N ALA A 491 8.05 -42.00 2.51
CA ALA A 491 6.83 -41.49 1.89
C ALA A 491 5.64 -42.46 1.95
N HIS A 492 5.89 -43.76 2.04
CA HIS A 492 4.86 -44.80 1.96
C HIS A 492 4.69 -45.51 3.29
N TRP A 493 3.47 -45.45 3.83
CA TRP A 493 3.13 -46.04 5.12
C TRP A 493 1.87 -46.89 5.00
N MET A 494 1.76 -47.88 5.88
CA MET A 494 0.51 -48.51 6.27
C MET A 494 0.14 -48.00 7.65
N VAL A 495 -1.08 -47.53 7.86
CA VAL A 495 -1.51 -46.96 9.13
C VAL A 495 -2.71 -47.72 9.72
N ILE A 496 -2.78 -47.77 11.04
CA ILE A 496 -3.94 -48.30 11.76
C ILE A 496 -4.16 -47.57 13.09
N GLY A 497 -5.43 -47.43 13.45
CA GLY A 497 -5.89 -46.73 14.64
C GLY A 497 -7.30 -46.17 14.41
N THR A 498 -7.81 -45.27 15.25
CA THR A 498 -7.25 -44.83 16.54
C THR A 498 -7.68 -45.73 17.69
N PHE A 499 -6.75 -45.98 18.61
CA PHE A 499 -6.98 -46.65 19.89
C PHE A 499 -7.09 -45.59 20.99
N LEU A 500 -8.02 -45.76 21.94
CA LEU A 500 -8.23 -44.80 23.03
C LEU A 500 -6.95 -44.63 23.87
N ASN A 501 -6.55 -43.37 24.06
CA ASN A 501 -5.48 -42.95 24.95
C ASN A 501 -6.01 -41.96 25.98
N ASP A 502 -5.15 -41.51 26.90
CA ASP A 502 -5.47 -40.47 27.88
C ASP A 502 -4.37 -39.39 27.94
N LYS A 503 -4.59 -38.37 28.77
CA LYS A 503 -3.64 -37.26 29.02
C LYS A 503 -2.31 -37.71 29.63
N GLU A 504 -2.27 -38.92 30.17
CA GLU A 504 -1.12 -39.48 30.87
C GLU A 504 -0.37 -40.50 29.99
N HIS A 505 -0.78 -40.64 28.72
CA HIS A 505 -0.24 -41.61 27.77
C HIS A 505 -0.34 -43.07 28.27
N LYS A 506 -1.33 -43.44 29.09
CA LYS A 506 -1.41 -44.83 29.59
C LYS A 506 -1.49 -45.87 28.47
N ALA A 507 -2.33 -45.64 27.47
CA ALA A 507 -2.48 -46.57 26.35
C ALA A 507 -1.25 -46.60 25.42
N PHE A 508 -0.39 -45.59 25.49
CA PHE A 508 0.91 -45.61 24.81
C PHE A 508 1.87 -46.63 25.44
N HIS A 509 1.75 -46.91 26.74
CA HIS A 509 2.56 -47.92 27.41
C HIS A 509 1.99 -49.35 27.31
N GLU A 510 0.70 -49.49 26.98
CA GLU A 510 0.06 -50.79 26.77
C GLU A 510 0.41 -51.40 25.42
N VAL A 511 0.55 -52.73 25.37
CA VAL A 511 0.80 -53.47 24.13
C VAL A 511 -0.54 -53.75 23.45
N HIS A 512 -0.81 -53.07 22.34
CA HIS A 512 -2.01 -53.32 21.54
C HIS A 512 -1.81 -54.52 20.60
N GLU A 513 -2.91 -55.08 20.09
CA GLU A 513 -2.87 -56.23 19.19
C GLU A 513 -1.99 -56.02 17.93
N PRO A 514 -1.97 -54.84 17.28
CA PRO A 514 -1.06 -54.59 16.16
C PRO A 514 0.43 -54.64 16.52
N GLU A 515 0.82 -54.54 17.80
CA GLU A 515 2.22 -54.69 18.22
C GLU A 515 2.66 -56.16 18.28
N LYS A 516 1.72 -57.10 18.43
CA LYS A 516 2.03 -58.53 18.58
C LYS A 516 2.35 -59.18 17.25
N GLU A 517 1.59 -58.83 16.22
CA GLU A 517 1.73 -59.35 14.86
C GLU A 517 1.24 -58.31 13.86
N ILE A 518 2.09 -57.99 12.87
CA ILE A 518 1.72 -57.11 11.76
C ILE A 518 1.07 -57.95 10.66
N ASP A 519 -0.25 -57.86 10.58
CA ASP A 519 -1.08 -58.49 9.56
C ASP A 519 -1.99 -57.43 8.94
N PHE A 520 -1.73 -57.09 7.67
CA PHE A 520 -2.42 -56.00 6.97
C PHE A 520 -3.88 -56.35 6.61
N ASP A 521 -4.26 -57.63 6.65
CA ASP A 521 -5.63 -58.08 6.34
C ASP A 521 -6.51 -58.18 7.60
N LYS A 522 -5.92 -58.05 8.80
CA LYS A 522 -6.65 -58.15 10.06
C LYS A 522 -7.39 -56.86 10.42
N SER A 523 -8.56 -57.04 11.04
CA SER A 523 -9.36 -55.98 11.65
C SER A 523 -9.32 -56.14 13.17
N TYR A 524 -9.19 -55.03 13.89
CA TYR A 524 -9.11 -55.02 15.35
C TYR A 524 -10.25 -54.20 15.95
N LYS A 525 -10.75 -54.62 17.11
CA LYS A 525 -11.70 -53.80 17.88
C LYS A 525 -10.95 -52.72 18.64
N ALA A 526 -11.26 -51.47 18.33
CA ALA A 526 -10.73 -50.31 19.02
C ALA A 526 -11.87 -49.54 19.69
N THR A 527 -11.61 -49.10 20.90
CA THR A 527 -12.52 -48.25 21.67
C THR A 527 -12.10 -46.80 21.49
N TYR A 528 -13.06 -45.87 21.47
CA TYR A 528 -12.78 -44.43 21.41
C TYR A 528 -13.88 -43.61 22.11
N ILE A 529 -13.61 -42.33 22.39
CA ILE A 529 -14.54 -41.39 23.05
C ILE A 529 -14.70 -40.11 22.21
N TRP A 530 -15.93 -39.78 21.81
CA TRP A 530 -16.22 -38.50 21.13
C TRP A 530 -16.32 -37.36 22.16
N LEU A 531 -15.26 -36.56 22.30
CA LEU A 531 -15.29 -35.33 23.09
C LEU A 531 -15.79 -34.16 22.22
N LEU A 532 -17.02 -34.24 21.72
CA LEU A 532 -17.70 -33.11 21.09
C LEU A 532 -18.57 -32.40 22.12
N GLU A 533 -18.48 -31.07 22.18
CA GLU A 533 -19.22 -30.13 23.05
C GLU A 533 -20.49 -30.72 23.71
N GLY A 534 -20.32 -31.38 24.86
CA GLY A 534 -21.41 -31.76 25.76
C GLY A 534 -22.17 -33.06 25.47
N ARG A 535 -21.70 -34.01 24.65
CA ARG A 535 -22.35 -35.33 24.50
C ARG A 535 -21.43 -36.54 24.74
N SER A 536 -21.71 -37.22 25.87
CA SER A 536 -21.47 -38.64 26.18
C SER A 536 -20.02 -39.13 26.35
N ASP A 537 -19.62 -39.34 27.61
CA ASP A 537 -18.39 -40.02 28.08
C ASP A 537 -18.36 -41.55 27.84
N LYS A 538 -19.32 -42.12 27.07
CA LYS A 538 -19.39 -43.57 26.89
C LYS A 538 -18.41 -44.02 25.79
N PRO A 539 -17.51 -44.98 26.09
CA PRO A 539 -16.64 -45.55 25.08
C PRO A 539 -17.45 -46.25 23.99
N ILE A 540 -17.14 -45.96 22.73
CA ILE A 540 -17.74 -46.58 21.54
C ILE A 540 -16.72 -47.54 20.96
N GLU A 541 -17.13 -48.78 20.70
CA GLU A 541 -16.31 -49.76 19.99
C GLU A 541 -16.50 -49.62 18.48
N ARG A 542 -15.39 -49.76 17.74
CA ARG A 542 -15.38 -49.84 16.27
C ARG A 542 -14.34 -50.84 15.81
N ASP A 543 -14.51 -51.30 14.59
CA ASP A 543 -13.50 -52.09 13.91
C ASP A 543 -12.55 -51.12 13.17
N VAL A 544 -11.23 -51.31 13.36
CA VAL A 544 -10.17 -50.57 12.67
C VAL A 544 -9.35 -51.55 11.82
N THR A 545 -9.04 -51.14 10.61
CA THR A 545 -8.26 -51.90 9.63
C THR A 545 -7.04 -51.10 9.21
N TRP A 546 -6.05 -51.77 8.63
CA TRP A 546 -4.93 -51.09 8.00
C TRP A 546 -5.39 -50.35 6.75
N GLY A 547 -4.83 -49.16 6.54
CA GLY A 547 -5.01 -48.36 5.33
C GLY A 547 -3.67 -47.84 4.83
N GLU A 548 -3.62 -47.46 3.55
CA GLU A 548 -2.44 -46.78 3.01
C GLU A 548 -2.37 -45.36 3.60
N GLY A 549 -1.24 -45.06 4.24
CA GLY A 549 -0.90 -43.72 4.72
C GLY A 549 0.00 -43.04 3.69
N ILE A 550 -0.53 -41.98 3.08
CA ILE A 550 0.18 -41.20 2.06
C ILE A 550 0.75 -39.94 2.72
N VAL A 551 2.02 -39.65 2.45
CA VAL A 551 2.62 -38.36 2.76
C VAL A 551 2.27 -37.39 1.63
N ASP A 552 1.32 -36.51 1.90
CA ASP A 552 0.79 -35.50 0.97
C ASP A 552 1.54 -34.16 1.02
N SER A 553 2.54 -34.05 1.89
CA SER A 553 3.37 -32.86 2.06
C SER A 553 4.84 -33.14 1.76
N THR A 554 5.50 -32.20 1.09
CA THR A 554 6.93 -32.32 0.75
C THR A 554 7.86 -32.24 1.96
N GLU A 555 7.33 -31.95 3.15
CA GLU A 555 8.09 -31.93 4.41
C GLU A 555 8.33 -33.32 5.00
N GLY A 556 7.76 -34.38 4.40
CA GLY A 556 7.91 -35.76 4.88
C GLY A 556 7.02 -36.13 6.07
N LYS A 557 6.05 -35.28 6.42
CA LYS A 557 5.14 -35.50 7.54
C LYS A 557 3.95 -36.37 7.14
N LEU A 558 3.82 -37.52 7.80
CA LEU A 558 2.62 -38.33 7.76
C LEU A 558 1.62 -37.78 8.78
N PHE A 559 0.58 -37.09 8.29
CA PHE A 559 -0.50 -36.60 9.13
C PHE A 559 -1.45 -37.73 9.52
N MET A 560 -1.18 -38.36 10.66
CA MET A 560 -1.96 -39.48 11.19
C MET A 560 -3.45 -39.15 11.34
N SER A 561 -3.79 -37.92 11.71
CA SER A 561 -5.18 -37.46 11.84
C SER A 561 -5.95 -37.39 10.52
N ALA A 562 -5.27 -37.23 9.39
CA ALA A 562 -5.88 -37.24 8.06
C ALA A 562 -6.08 -38.66 7.52
N GLN A 563 -5.24 -39.60 7.95
CA GLN A 563 -5.23 -40.99 7.46
C GLN A 563 -6.02 -41.96 8.36
N LEU A 564 -6.26 -41.59 9.63
CA LEU A 564 -6.95 -42.43 10.61
C LEU A 564 -8.37 -41.95 10.91
N PRO A 565 -9.31 -42.85 11.27
CA PRO A 565 -10.67 -42.44 11.55
C PRO A 565 -10.76 -41.66 12.88
N PRO A 566 -11.60 -40.60 12.98
CA PRO A 566 -11.67 -39.72 14.13
C PRO A 566 -12.18 -40.44 15.40
N PRO A 567 -11.86 -39.97 16.62
CA PRO A 567 -11.13 -38.74 16.95
C PRO A 567 -9.61 -38.92 16.87
N GLY A 568 -8.91 -37.83 16.51
CA GLY A 568 -7.45 -37.75 16.53
C GLY A 568 -6.87 -37.29 17.87
N SER A 569 -7.70 -36.79 18.80
CA SER A 569 -7.31 -36.45 20.17
C SER A 569 -7.45 -37.66 21.09
N PHE A 570 -6.61 -37.74 22.13
CA PHE A 570 -6.56 -38.88 23.05
C PHE A 570 -6.53 -40.22 22.31
N ALA A 571 -5.64 -40.30 21.34
CA ALA A 571 -5.53 -41.40 20.39
C ALA A 571 -4.13 -42.00 20.38
N VAL A 572 -4.05 -43.30 20.10
CA VAL A 572 -2.82 -44.01 19.71
C VAL A 572 -3.06 -44.60 18.32
N GLY A 573 -2.01 -44.61 17.50
CA GLY A 573 -2.02 -45.20 16.17
C GLY A 573 -0.65 -45.75 15.81
N TYR A 574 -0.63 -46.60 14.79
CA TYR A 574 0.58 -47.22 14.28
C TYR A 574 0.76 -46.84 12.82
N ALA A 575 2.02 -46.59 12.44
CA ALA A 575 2.46 -46.45 11.07
C ALA A 575 3.57 -47.46 10.81
N VAL A 576 3.46 -48.22 9.73
CA VAL A 576 4.43 -49.25 9.32
C VAL A 576 4.94 -48.90 7.94
N ALA A 577 6.25 -48.95 7.77
CA ALA A 577 6.89 -48.77 6.48
C ALA A 577 7.90 -49.87 6.24
N ASP A 578 7.76 -50.55 5.11
CA ASP A 578 8.77 -51.47 4.62
C ASP A 578 9.62 -50.73 3.57
N ILE A 579 10.94 -50.77 3.75
CA ILE A 579 11.90 -50.24 2.79
C ILE A 579 12.87 -51.32 2.35
N HIS A 580 13.34 -51.24 1.11
CA HIS A 580 14.32 -52.16 0.56
C HIS A 580 15.65 -51.43 0.29
N VAL A 581 16.75 -52.00 0.77
CA VAL A 581 18.13 -51.53 0.49
C VAL A 581 18.96 -52.64 -0.15
N ASP A 582 19.82 -52.30 -1.10
CA ASP A 582 20.55 -53.29 -1.90
C ASP A 582 21.73 -53.95 -1.14
N ALA A 583 22.21 -53.33 -0.06
CA ALA A 583 23.34 -53.81 0.73
C ALA A 583 23.26 -53.33 2.18
N ASP A 584 23.81 -54.13 3.09
CA ASP A 584 24.01 -53.79 4.50
C ASP A 584 24.69 -52.43 4.63
N ARG A 585 24.10 -51.53 5.43
CA ARG A 585 24.63 -50.19 5.63
C ARG A 585 24.27 -49.63 6.98
N GLU A 586 25.20 -48.88 7.55
CA GLU A 586 24.95 -48.05 8.72
C GLU A 586 24.47 -46.67 8.29
N VAL A 587 23.39 -46.19 8.90
CA VAL A 587 22.69 -44.98 8.48
C VAL A 587 22.29 -44.15 9.70
N LYS A 588 22.06 -42.87 9.45
CA LYS A 588 21.52 -41.92 10.41
C LYS A 588 20.01 -41.84 10.23
N LEU A 589 19.31 -42.03 11.34
CA LEU A 589 17.86 -41.93 11.44
C LEU A 589 17.53 -40.67 12.22
N ASP A 590 16.74 -39.80 11.60
CA ASP A 590 16.05 -38.71 12.28
C ASP A 590 14.56 -39.07 12.36
N ILE A 591 14.01 -39.00 13.57
CA ILE A 591 12.57 -39.10 13.78
C ILE A 591 12.07 -37.90 14.57
N ASP A 592 10.93 -37.39 14.13
CA ASP A 592 10.12 -36.43 14.86
C ASP A 592 8.64 -36.79 14.77
N GLY A 593 7.90 -36.32 15.76
CA GLY A 593 6.46 -36.50 15.83
C GLY A 593 5.85 -35.64 16.91
N ASP A 594 4.52 -35.55 16.86
CA ASP A 594 3.76 -34.84 17.89
C ASP A 594 3.48 -35.74 19.09
N ASP A 595 3.50 -35.14 20.27
CA ASP A 595 3.19 -35.69 21.59
C ASP A 595 4.05 -36.90 22.04
N ALA A 596 3.98 -38.04 21.36
CA ALA A 596 4.81 -39.20 21.68
C ALA A 596 5.01 -40.13 20.49
N PHE A 597 6.18 -40.76 20.43
CA PHE A 597 6.45 -41.86 19.52
C PHE A 597 7.34 -42.95 20.14
N ARG A 598 7.18 -44.17 19.64
CA ARG A 598 8.07 -45.32 19.86
C ARG A 598 8.32 -46.00 18.52
N VAL A 599 9.58 -46.34 18.24
CA VAL A 599 9.99 -46.92 16.95
C VAL A 599 10.68 -48.25 17.14
N TRP A 600 10.34 -49.18 16.25
CA TRP A 600 11.05 -50.44 16.07
C TRP A 600 11.59 -50.55 14.65
N LEU A 601 12.77 -51.15 14.52
CA LEU A 601 13.38 -51.56 13.27
C LEU A 601 13.63 -53.06 13.32
N ASN A 602 13.04 -53.81 12.40
CA ASN A 602 13.18 -55.27 12.30
C ASN A 602 12.91 -56.01 13.64
N GLY A 603 11.97 -55.49 14.44
CA GLY A 603 11.58 -56.04 15.74
C GLY A 603 12.38 -55.55 16.94
N GLU A 604 13.48 -54.81 16.73
CA GLU A 604 14.26 -54.19 17.81
C GLU A 604 13.75 -52.76 18.07
N GLN A 605 13.46 -52.42 19.34
CA GLN A 605 13.09 -51.06 19.72
C GLN A 605 14.32 -50.15 19.66
N ILE A 606 14.26 -49.10 18.85
CA ILE A 606 15.40 -48.21 18.61
C ILE A 606 15.25 -46.82 19.26
N SER A 607 14.03 -46.35 19.49
CA SER A 607 13.77 -45.06 20.15
C SER A 607 12.38 -44.99 20.79
N GLU A 608 12.25 -44.16 21.83
CA GLU A 608 10.99 -43.78 22.49
C GLU A 608 11.13 -42.39 23.11
N LYS A 609 10.20 -41.48 22.78
CA LYS A 609 10.16 -40.11 23.31
C LYS A 609 8.71 -39.69 23.60
N ILE A 610 8.55 -38.89 24.64
CA ILE A 610 7.27 -38.30 25.06
C ILE A 610 7.49 -36.82 25.38
N ALA A 611 6.69 -35.96 24.78
CA ALA A 611 6.72 -34.51 24.94
C ALA A 611 5.95 -34.10 26.21
N PRO A 612 6.35 -33.00 26.87
CA PRO A 612 5.52 -32.42 27.91
C PRO A 612 4.27 -31.78 27.29
N TYR A 613 3.09 -32.31 27.64
CA TYR A 613 1.81 -31.84 27.11
C TYR A 613 1.56 -30.35 27.34
N GLN A 614 1.15 -29.65 26.28
CA GLN A 614 0.68 -28.27 26.30
C GLN A 614 -0.65 -28.16 25.54
N HIS A 615 -1.66 -27.60 26.18
CA HIS A 615 -2.99 -27.51 25.59
C HIS A 615 -3.02 -26.63 24.32
N ARG A 616 -3.66 -27.14 23.25
CA ARG A 616 -3.85 -26.48 21.93
C ARG A 616 -2.56 -26.03 21.25
N LYS A 617 -1.48 -26.79 21.40
CA LYS A 617 -0.19 -26.54 20.74
C LYS A 617 0.42 -27.85 20.29
N ASP A 618 1.23 -27.79 19.23
CA ASP A 618 2.10 -28.91 18.86
C ASP A 618 3.12 -29.12 20.00
N CYS A 619 3.22 -30.36 20.48
CA CYS A 619 4.18 -30.80 21.48
C CYS A 619 5.21 -31.70 20.81
N ILE A 620 6.15 -31.07 20.09
CA ILE A 620 7.08 -31.77 19.22
C ILE A 620 8.17 -32.48 20.04
N VAL A 621 8.38 -33.77 19.76
CA VAL A 621 9.55 -34.54 20.19
C VAL A 621 10.40 -34.93 18.99
N GLU A 622 11.71 -34.98 19.22
CA GLU A 622 12.68 -35.37 18.21
C GLU A 622 13.74 -36.30 18.80
N ASP A 623 14.19 -37.26 17.99
CA ASP A 623 15.39 -38.03 18.21
C ASP A 623 16.20 -38.02 16.90
N ARG A 624 17.27 -37.22 16.90
CA ARG A 624 18.07 -36.93 15.70
C ARG A 624 19.39 -37.68 15.74
N ASN A 625 19.91 -38.03 14.57
CA ASN A 625 21.22 -38.64 14.35
C ASN A 625 21.39 -40.02 15.02
N LEU A 626 20.29 -40.79 15.16
CA LEU A 626 20.33 -42.15 15.69
C LEU A 626 21.06 -43.05 14.69
N THR A 627 22.04 -43.82 15.17
CA THR A 627 22.80 -44.72 14.29
C THR A 627 22.13 -46.08 14.26
N VAL A 628 21.64 -46.50 13.09
CA VAL A 628 20.96 -47.79 12.91
C VAL A 628 21.59 -48.57 11.76
N LYS A 629 21.49 -49.90 11.82
CA LYS A 629 22.00 -50.80 10.79
C LYS A 629 20.84 -51.35 9.98
N LEU A 630 20.84 -51.08 8.67
CA LEU A 630 19.92 -51.70 7.72
C LEU A 630 20.58 -52.94 7.13
N VAL A 631 19.80 -54.01 6.99
CA VAL A 631 20.25 -55.25 6.33
C VAL A 631 19.85 -55.24 4.85
N ALA A 632 20.63 -55.89 3.99
CA ALA A 632 20.28 -56.07 2.59
C ALA A 632 18.91 -56.75 2.46
N GLY A 633 18.05 -56.19 1.61
CA GLY A 633 16.66 -56.61 1.49
C GLY A 633 15.69 -55.70 2.25
N THR A 634 14.57 -56.28 2.69
CA THR A 634 13.47 -55.53 3.33
C THR A 634 13.77 -55.25 4.80
N ASN A 635 13.62 -53.99 5.19
CA ASN A 635 13.70 -53.51 6.56
C ASN A 635 12.36 -52.90 6.93
N ARG A 636 11.80 -53.32 8.07
CA ARG A 636 10.49 -52.86 8.55
C ARG A 636 10.65 -51.86 9.68
N PHE A 637 10.11 -50.67 9.47
CA PHE A 637 9.88 -49.68 10.52
C PHE A 637 8.45 -49.80 11.05
N ILE A 638 8.32 -49.78 12.36
CA ILE A 638 7.03 -49.66 13.05
C ILE A 638 7.13 -48.42 13.93
N VAL A 639 6.19 -47.50 13.79
CA VAL A 639 6.09 -46.29 14.59
C VAL A 639 4.75 -46.33 15.32
N LYS A 640 4.78 -46.48 16.64
CA LYS A 640 3.63 -46.20 17.50
C LYS A 640 3.66 -44.74 17.85
N SER A 641 2.57 -44.03 17.61
CA SER A 641 2.44 -42.62 17.97
C SER A 641 1.19 -42.39 18.80
N ALA A 642 1.27 -41.47 19.75
CA ALA A 642 0.14 -41.07 20.57
C ALA A 642 -0.09 -39.57 20.47
N ASN A 643 -1.35 -39.16 20.46
CA ASN A 643 -1.78 -37.78 20.42
C ASN A 643 -2.77 -37.50 21.55
N VAL A 644 -2.61 -36.37 22.21
CA VAL A 644 -3.45 -35.88 23.29
C VAL A 644 -4.43 -34.85 22.74
N ASP A 645 -3.95 -33.84 22.03
CA ASP A 645 -4.77 -32.75 21.47
C ASP A 645 -4.05 -32.11 20.25
N TYR A 646 -4.76 -31.34 19.43
CA TYR A 646 -4.21 -30.61 18.28
C TYR A 646 -3.69 -31.50 17.12
N ARG A 647 -2.53 -31.22 16.50
CA ARG A 647 -2.11 -31.78 15.19
C ARG A 647 -1.25 -33.03 15.31
N TRP A 648 -1.81 -34.18 14.94
CA TRP A 648 -1.09 -35.45 15.01
C TRP A 648 -0.32 -35.83 13.73
N TRP A 649 1.01 -35.93 13.83
CA TRP A 649 1.88 -36.36 12.73
C TRP A 649 3.15 -37.06 13.21
N VAL A 650 3.76 -37.84 12.30
CA VAL A 650 5.10 -38.43 12.47
C VAL A 650 5.91 -38.24 11.19
N ARG A 651 7.24 -38.22 11.31
CA ARG A 651 8.14 -38.14 10.16
C ARG A 651 9.45 -38.86 10.46
N LEU A 652 9.96 -39.52 9.42
CA LEU A 652 11.16 -40.36 9.49
C LEU A 652 12.05 -40.05 8.30
N ARG A 653 13.32 -39.69 8.55
CA ARG A 653 14.33 -39.42 7.53
C ARG A 653 15.55 -40.32 7.71
N LEU A 654 16.05 -40.85 6.60
CA LEU A 654 17.23 -41.70 6.53
C LEU A 654 18.34 -41.02 5.72
N THR A 655 19.51 -40.85 6.34
CA THR A 655 20.69 -40.22 5.73
C THR A 655 21.96 -41.01 6.05
N ASP A 656 23.05 -40.70 5.34
CA ASP A 656 24.39 -41.18 5.69
C ASP A 656 24.99 -40.33 6.83
N SER A 657 26.24 -40.60 7.22
CA SER A 657 26.93 -39.83 8.26
C SER A 657 27.19 -38.37 7.90
N ASN A 658 27.04 -37.98 6.62
CA ASN A 658 27.21 -36.62 6.13
C ASN A 658 25.87 -35.88 5.96
N GLY A 659 24.74 -36.53 6.28
CA GLY A 659 23.40 -35.96 6.11
C GLY A 659 22.85 -36.05 4.69
N ILE A 660 23.48 -36.84 3.80
CA ILE A 660 23.02 -37.09 2.44
C ILE A 660 21.98 -38.22 2.47
N PRO A 661 20.83 -38.09 1.79
CA PRO A 661 19.83 -39.15 1.70
C PRO A 661 20.39 -40.45 1.16
N ILE A 662 20.02 -41.58 1.77
CA ILE A 662 20.36 -42.89 1.24
C ILE A 662 19.33 -43.35 0.19
N PRO A 663 19.73 -44.09 -0.85
CA PRO A 663 18.77 -44.68 -1.78
C PRO A 663 18.09 -45.89 -1.12
N PHE A 664 16.75 -45.89 -1.13
CA PHE A 664 15.88 -47.02 -0.76
C PHE A 664 14.64 -47.02 -1.67
N ARG A 665 14.01 -48.19 -1.82
CA ARG A 665 12.76 -48.36 -2.60
C ARG A 665 11.69 -49.09 -1.78
N LYS A 666 10.42 -48.95 -2.17
CA LYS A 666 9.36 -49.83 -1.67
C LYS A 666 9.68 -51.28 -2.12
N PRO A 667 9.53 -52.29 -1.25
CA PRO A 667 9.80 -53.69 -1.57
C PRO A 667 9.02 -54.23 -2.77
#